data_AF-A0A2N2R1E8-F1
#
_entry.id   AF-A0A2N2R1E8-F1
#
_cell.length_a   1.000
_cell.length_b   1.000
_cell.length_c   1.000
_cell.angle_alpha   90.00
_cell.angle_beta   90.00
_cell.angle_gamma   90.00
#
_symmetry.space_group_name_H-M   'P 1'
#
loop_
_entity.id
_entity.type
_entity.pdbx_description
1 polymer ?
#
loop_
_entity_poly.entity_id
_entity_poly.type
_entity_poly.pdbx_seq_one_letter_code
_entity_poly.pdbx_strand_id
1 'polypeptide(L)'
;MDRRILVIAGLDEKTRLGVQTLNDLAAYQKVVLLGEPGIGKTTALNFMADREQAHVTNVRELINDPPANANNGLFLDALDEYRSDGGKKDKIYTLAKLIREKSPDRWRLTCRAEDWRNQADTAPLEKGSTQSIVVAQLLPLDYDEACKVLSSLGEKNSDAFMEQAENLGAHAFTENPLSLKLLHKAVSDDGNWPATRFELFTSAITKLAHEHNKEYQADYERSSPGKIIQAAGKIALLQLLSGARAIWRSQGPTPDDADQRAFVTMHDLQLGPNLLRDSLDTPLFRGEGESFEFMHRTIAEFLAGQTLASAVTAHGPKARFPLRRALALVTGNDCPPTELRGIFAWFAAHLAQQGDHTGARQMAEIDACSLLTYGDAAAFNTDTRRTLLHNLDRDDPYFRAPEQGITVLGGLLDQTLIEDVIKILKNPPKESHLLLTIAESLASGQPIPALQPHLKEFVLNPNHTGWQRKRILEAFIHGSKNRIADLRELFDELACETASMEREELRIAIAGELHPKHLMVTELQKLLADFERTPEDSTIGRLCSLEKAFAQNPFSAIFESPYTSWRPSPSSSNSPEVDRLLDKMLAASILSDQELTGEKLWRWVVNSRQYIWHNNDPDEETRAAVGKWLEPGQHRESELFEAILASLNAETGIYCADQIYLSLSGHWPSESTLQTLLSKVKSGNAENIAPALLAIFVQKARQAQSESTLFWEIYELLEDRPEYADLLARLTTTDAEYGKPSDLRNQARTAEQQLKQ
;
A
#
# COMPACT_ATOMS: atom_id res chain seq x y z
N MET A 1 -3.09 -1.01 20.31
CA MET A 1 -2.00 -1.35 19.36
C MET A 1 -0.74 -0.61 19.77
N ASP A 2 0.43 -1.14 19.43
CA ASP A 2 1.71 -0.47 19.71
C ASP A 2 1.87 0.73 18.77
N ARG A 3 1.70 1.95 19.30
CA ARG A 3 1.73 3.18 18.51
C ARG A 3 3.14 3.71 18.38
N ARG A 4 3.40 4.36 17.25
CA ARG A 4 4.61 5.16 17.06
C ARG A 4 4.60 6.42 17.91
N ILE A 5 5.78 6.78 18.41
CA ILE A 5 5.99 7.96 19.23
C ILE A 5 7.26 8.70 18.84
N LEU A 6 7.33 9.95 19.29
CA LEU A 6 8.55 10.74 19.34
C LEU A 6 8.81 11.14 20.79
N VAL A 7 9.88 10.62 21.40
CA VAL A 7 10.36 11.18 22.68
C VAL A 7 10.79 12.62 22.41
N ILE A 8 10.40 13.58 23.25
CA ILE A 8 10.75 15.00 23.11
C ILE A 8 11.62 15.53 24.26
N ALA A 9 11.57 14.90 25.44
CA ALA A 9 12.39 15.28 26.59
C ALA A 9 12.66 14.08 27.53
N GLY A 10 13.64 14.24 28.43
CA GLY A 10 13.94 13.30 29.51
C GLY A 10 14.99 12.24 29.20
N LEU A 11 15.44 12.13 27.95
CA LEU A 11 16.50 11.22 27.50
C LEU A 11 17.60 11.97 26.76
N ASP A 12 18.82 11.42 26.77
CA ASP A 12 19.90 11.89 25.91
C ASP A 12 19.64 11.55 24.44
N GLU A 13 20.30 12.26 23.53
CA GLU A 13 20.06 12.19 22.09
C GLU A 13 20.28 10.79 21.49
N LYS A 14 21.27 10.03 21.98
CA LYS A 14 21.56 8.68 21.47
C LYS A 14 20.49 7.68 21.90
N THR A 15 20.10 7.73 23.18
CA THR A 15 19.05 6.86 23.71
C THR A 15 17.68 7.18 23.09
N ARG A 16 17.40 8.47 22.84
CA ARG A 16 16.16 8.96 22.23
C ARG A 16 15.86 8.30 20.87
N LEU A 17 16.88 8.09 20.04
CA LEU A 17 16.72 7.49 18.70
C LEU A 17 16.28 6.02 18.72
N GLY A 18 16.55 5.31 19.82
CA GLY A 18 16.19 3.91 20.01
C GLY A 18 14.79 3.69 20.60
N VAL A 19 14.03 4.75 20.91
CA VAL A 19 12.69 4.66 21.50
C VAL A 19 11.68 5.19 20.48
N GLN A 20 11.02 4.27 19.78
CA GLN A 20 10.18 4.59 18.62
C GLN A 20 8.71 4.19 18.82
N THR A 21 8.41 3.26 19.73
CA THR A 21 7.04 2.81 20.01
C THR A 21 6.66 2.88 21.49
N LEU A 22 5.36 2.68 21.78
CA LEU A 22 4.87 2.60 23.17
C LEU A 22 5.54 1.46 23.94
N ASN A 23 5.93 0.37 23.28
CA ASN A 23 6.62 -0.74 23.94
C ASN A 23 8.02 -0.36 24.42
N ASP A 24 8.74 0.46 23.67
CA ASP A 24 10.07 0.91 24.07
C ASP A 24 10.01 1.76 25.36
N LEU A 25 8.88 2.44 25.58
CA LEU A 25 8.64 3.20 26.81
C LEU A 25 8.51 2.31 28.06
N ALA A 26 8.29 1.01 27.90
CA ALA A 26 8.19 0.07 29.01
C ALA A 26 9.51 -0.07 29.78
N ALA A 27 10.65 0.42 29.28
CA ALA A 27 11.91 0.45 30.02
C ALA A 27 11.96 1.55 31.10
N TYR A 28 11.14 2.60 30.99
CA TYR A 28 11.23 3.80 31.83
C TYR A 28 10.18 3.81 32.94
N GLN A 29 10.52 4.31 34.13
CA GLN A 29 9.55 4.30 35.25
C GLN A 29 8.56 5.45 35.20
N LYS A 30 8.93 6.60 34.61
CA LYS A 30 8.13 7.84 34.62
C LYS A 30 7.96 8.34 33.20
N VAL A 31 6.74 8.28 32.69
CA VAL A 31 6.46 8.68 31.31
C VAL A 31 5.27 9.62 31.27
N VAL A 32 5.42 10.68 30.49
CA VAL A 32 4.32 11.56 30.09
C VAL A 32 4.08 11.36 28.59
N LEU A 33 2.86 10.98 28.24
CA LEU A 33 2.44 10.79 26.85
C LEU A 33 1.58 11.98 26.39
N LEU A 34 2.09 12.70 25.41
CA LEU A 34 1.50 13.90 24.84
C LEU A 34 0.83 13.60 23.49
N GLY A 35 -0.08 14.47 23.10
CA GLY A 35 -0.60 14.52 21.75
C GLY A 35 -1.87 15.35 21.64
N GLU A 36 -2.26 15.66 20.40
CA GLU A 36 -3.43 16.45 20.05
C GLU A 36 -4.76 15.77 20.43
N PRO A 37 -5.88 16.52 20.45
CA PRO A 37 -7.22 15.94 20.58
C PRO A 37 -7.47 14.84 19.54
N GLY A 38 -8.04 13.70 19.98
CA GLY A 38 -8.39 12.60 19.07
C GLY A 38 -7.26 11.64 18.65
N ILE A 39 -5.99 11.96 18.94
CA ILE A 39 -4.82 11.14 18.53
C ILE A 39 -4.75 9.74 19.16
N GLY A 40 -5.58 9.46 20.16
CA GLY A 40 -5.68 8.16 20.83
C GLY A 40 -4.89 8.02 22.14
N LYS A 41 -4.65 9.12 22.88
CA LYS A 41 -3.93 9.12 24.18
C LYS A 41 -4.48 8.10 25.17
N THR A 42 -5.79 8.14 25.46
CA THR A 42 -6.46 7.20 26.38
C THR A 42 -6.30 5.75 25.92
N THR A 43 -6.47 5.48 24.63
CA THR A 43 -6.30 4.13 24.05
C THR A 43 -4.86 3.64 24.15
N ALA A 44 -3.87 4.53 23.93
CA ALA A 44 -2.46 4.22 24.10
C ALA A 44 -2.12 3.94 25.58
N LEU A 45 -2.69 4.72 26.50
CA LEU A 45 -2.50 4.52 27.93
C LEU A 45 -3.11 3.18 28.40
N ASN A 46 -4.32 2.84 27.95
CA ASN A 46 -4.95 1.54 28.20
C ASN A 46 -4.08 0.39 27.68
N PHE A 47 -3.55 0.52 26.46
CA PHE A 47 -2.65 -0.49 25.89
C PHE A 47 -1.39 -0.73 26.74
N MET A 48 -0.80 0.33 27.30
CA MET A 48 0.33 0.19 28.22
C MET A 48 -0.09 -0.43 29.56
N ALA A 49 -1.25 -0.03 30.09
CA ALA A 49 -1.79 -0.53 31.36
C ALA A 49 -2.12 -2.03 31.29
N ASP A 50 -2.76 -2.48 30.22
CA ASP A 50 -3.15 -3.89 29.99
C ASP A 50 -1.92 -4.81 30.03
N ARG A 51 -0.78 -4.36 29.49
CA ARG A 51 0.47 -5.12 29.50
C ARG A 51 1.11 -5.22 30.88
N GLU A 52 0.94 -4.19 31.71
CA GLU A 52 1.42 -4.18 33.09
C GLU A 52 0.36 -4.70 34.08
N GLN A 53 -0.78 -5.22 33.58
CA GLN A 53 -1.93 -5.68 34.38
C GLN A 53 -2.40 -4.61 35.39
N ALA A 54 -2.37 -3.36 34.95
CA ALA A 54 -2.76 -2.18 35.72
C ALA A 54 -4.07 -1.60 35.18
N HIS A 55 -4.67 -0.67 35.95
CA HIS A 55 -5.89 0.02 35.55
C HIS A 55 -5.57 1.48 35.25
N VAL A 56 -6.22 2.03 34.23
CA VAL A 56 -6.18 3.46 33.93
C VAL A 56 -7.18 4.18 34.82
N THR A 57 -6.75 5.28 35.42
CA THR A 57 -7.57 6.14 36.28
C THR A 57 -7.53 7.57 35.76
N ASN A 58 -8.67 8.25 35.69
CA ASN A 58 -8.68 9.67 35.33
C ASN A 58 -8.02 10.50 36.45
N VAL A 59 -7.24 11.53 36.11
CA VAL A 59 -6.58 12.37 37.12
C VAL A 59 -7.58 13.01 38.09
N ARG A 60 -8.77 13.43 37.63
CA ARG A 60 -9.83 13.98 38.50
C ARG A 60 -10.33 12.94 39.49
N GLU A 61 -10.55 11.71 39.02
CA GLU A 61 -11.01 10.60 39.84
C GLU A 61 -9.99 10.26 40.92
N LEU A 62 -8.71 10.15 40.57
CA LEU A 62 -7.61 9.87 41.51
C LEU A 62 -7.56 10.87 42.66
N ILE A 63 -7.74 12.16 42.36
CA ILE A 63 -7.69 13.24 43.36
C ILE A 63 -8.88 13.14 44.33
N ASN A 64 -10.04 12.71 43.85
CA ASN A 64 -11.27 12.63 44.64
C ASN A 64 -11.37 11.32 45.43
N ASP A 65 -10.93 10.20 44.86
CA ASP A 65 -10.98 8.87 45.47
C ASP A 65 -9.69 8.08 45.20
N PRO A 66 -8.62 8.32 45.99
CA PRO A 66 -7.32 7.71 45.74
C PRO A 66 -7.30 6.22 46.15
N PRO A 67 -6.92 5.28 45.27
CA PRO A 67 -6.97 3.85 45.54
C PRO A 67 -6.05 3.46 46.72
N ALA A 68 -6.46 2.43 47.48
CA ALA A 68 -5.76 1.99 48.68
C ALA A 68 -4.35 1.42 48.40
N ASN A 69 -4.16 0.74 47.27
CA ASN A 69 -2.89 0.15 46.82
C ASN A 69 -2.58 0.58 45.37
N ALA A 70 -1.34 1.04 45.12
CA ALA A 70 -0.87 1.47 43.79
C ALA A 70 0.38 0.69 43.31
N ASN A 71 0.59 -0.53 43.84
CA ASN A 71 1.83 -1.28 43.62
C ASN A 71 2.04 -1.76 42.17
N ASN A 72 1.00 -1.90 41.35
CA ASN A 72 1.13 -2.34 39.95
C ASN A 72 1.38 -1.18 38.97
N GLY A 73 1.85 -0.03 39.46
CA GLY A 73 2.05 1.17 38.65
C GLY A 73 0.79 2.02 38.50
N LEU A 74 0.98 3.31 38.27
CA LEU A 74 -0.11 4.31 38.24
C LEU A 74 -0.29 4.87 36.83
N PHE A 75 -1.41 4.56 36.18
CA PHE A 75 -1.71 5.00 34.82
C PHE A 75 -2.79 6.08 34.85
N LEU A 76 -2.41 7.31 34.56
CA LEU A 76 -3.21 8.50 34.78
C LEU A 76 -3.62 9.14 33.47
N ASP A 77 -4.92 9.24 33.24
CA ASP A 77 -5.46 9.86 32.02
C ASP A 77 -5.93 11.30 32.25
N ALA A 78 -5.74 12.14 31.23
CA ALA A 78 -6.34 13.48 31.08
C ALA A 78 -5.95 14.51 32.16
N LEU A 79 -4.64 14.79 32.30
CA LEU A 79 -4.16 15.91 33.14
C LEU A 79 -4.75 17.27 32.73
N ASP A 80 -4.91 17.48 31.42
CA ASP A 80 -5.49 18.67 30.82
C ASP A 80 -6.93 18.89 31.29
N GLU A 81 -7.76 17.84 31.30
CA GLU A 81 -9.11 17.90 31.84
C GLU A 81 -9.11 18.21 33.34
N TYR A 82 -8.22 17.63 34.14
CA TYR A 82 -8.13 18.04 35.55
C TYR A 82 -7.84 19.53 35.71
N ARG A 83 -7.18 20.19 34.73
CA ARG A 83 -6.81 21.61 34.81
C ARG A 83 -7.92 22.59 34.44
N SER A 84 -8.98 22.17 33.74
CA SER A 84 -10.01 23.12 33.24
C SER A 84 -10.78 23.85 34.35
N ASP A 85 -10.92 23.26 35.56
CA ASP A 85 -11.74 23.86 36.63
C ASP A 85 -10.94 24.55 37.76
N GLY A 86 -10.42 25.77 37.55
CA GLY A 86 -9.73 26.56 38.60
C GLY A 86 -8.22 26.78 38.38
N GLY A 87 -7.46 27.05 39.45
CA GLY A 87 -6.04 27.47 39.36
C GLY A 87 -5.08 26.40 38.83
N LYS A 88 -4.65 26.49 37.56
CA LYS A 88 -3.78 25.49 36.88
C LYS A 88 -2.46 25.17 37.60
N LYS A 89 -1.88 26.12 38.36
CA LYS A 89 -0.59 25.90 39.07
C LYS A 89 -0.75 25.00 40.29
N ASP A 90 -1.75 25.21 41.12
CA ASP A 90 -1.89 24.45 42.37
C ASP A 90 -2.19 22.97 42.11
N LYS A 91 -2.92 22.69 41.03
CA LYS A 91 -3.32 21.35 40.60
C LYS A 91 -2.16 20.39 40.32
N ILE A 92 -1.08 20.84 39.65
CA ILE A 92 0.07 19.95 39.39
C ILE A 92 0.82 19.61 40.68
N TYR A 93 0.91 20.55 41.63
CA TYR A 93 1.53 20.30 42.93
C TYR A 93 0.70 19.32 43.77
N THR A 94 -0.63 19.41 43.73
CA THR A 94 -1.54 18.46 44.37
C THR A 94 -1.33 17.06 43.79
N LEU A 95 -1.34 16.91 42.46
CA LEU A 95 -1.08 15.63 41.81
C LEU A 95 0.29 15.07 42.17
N ALA A 96 1.34 15.90 42.09
CA ALA A 96 2.69 15.48 42.43
C ALA A 96 2.84 15.05 43.89
N LYS A 97 2.10 15.70 44.81
CA LYS A 97 2.05 15.31 46.22
C LYS A 97 1.42 13.92 46.37
N LEU A 98 0.31 13.67 45.69
CA LEU A 98 -0.38 12.38 45.75
C LEU A 98 0.47 11.24 45.17
N ILE A 99 1.11 11.46 44.01
CA ILE A 99 2.04 10.47 43.41
C ILE A 99 3.17 10.14 44.39
N ARG A 100 3.74 11.13 45.09
CA ARG A 100 4.75 10.87 46.13
C ARG A 100 4.20 10.12 47.33
N GLU A 101 3.03 10.51 47.83
CA GLU A 101 2.38 9.83 48.97
C GLU A 101 2.09 8.36 48.67
N LYS A 102 1.72 8.03 47.42
CA LYS A 102 1.47 6.66 46.98
C LYS A 102 2.73 5.88 46.59
N SER A 103 3.82 6.58 46.26
CA SER A 103 5.13 6.00 45.92
C SER A 103 5.05 4.80 44.95
N PRO A 104 4.40 4.93 43.77
CA PRO A 104 4.30 3.82 42.83
C PRO A 104 5.67 3.54 42.21
N ASP A 105 5.94 2.26 41.93
CA ASP A 105 7.18 1.82 41.25
C ASP A 105 7.32 2.48 39.87
N ARG A 106 6.18 2.73 39.21
CA ARG A 106 6.10 3.37 37.89
C ARG A 106 4.83 4.21 37.77
N TRP A 107 4.87 5.23 36.94
CA TRP A 107 3.67 5.94 36.54
C TRP A 107 3.72 6.39 35.07
N ARG A 108 2.53 6.50 34.50
CA ARG A 108 2.25 7.03 33.16
C ARG A 108 1.21 8.13 33.29
N LEU A 109 1.39 9.22 32.57
CA LEU A 109 0.46 10.35 32.59
C LEU A 109 0.19 10.80 31.16
N THR A 110 -1.07 10.92 30.77
CA THR A 110 -1.41 11.57 29.50
C THR A 110 -1.73 13.05 29.73
N CYS A 111 -1.36 13.87 28.76
CA CYS A 111 -1.77 15.26 28.70
C CYS A 111 -1.84 15.71 27.24
N ARG A 112 -2.60 16.76 26.96
CA ARG A 112 -2.49 17.47 25.70
C ARG A 112 -1.12 18.12 25.55
N ALA A 113 -0.58 18.09 24.34
CA ALA A 113 0.76 18.61 24.06
C ALA A 113 0.86 20.12 24.34
N GLU A 114 -0.23 20.85 24.12
CA GLU A 114 -0.35 22.27 24.38
C GLU A 114 -0.57 22.64 25.85
N ASP A 115 -1.15 21.75 26.66
CA ASP A 115 -1.38 22.02 28.09
C ASP A 115 -0.17 21.63 28.96
N TRP A 116 0.83 20.95 28.38
CA TRP A 116 2.06 20.57 29.05
C TRP A 116 3.02 21.77 29.20
N ARG A 117 3.36 22.14 30.45
CA ARG A 117 4.15 23.35 30.74
C ARG A 117 5.64 23.09 30.95
N ASN A 118 6.17 22.04 30.34
CA ASN A 118 7.59 21.67 30.39
C ASN A 118 8.16 21.67 31.82
N GLN A 119 9.12 22.55 32.11
CA GLN A 119 9.79 22.61 33.41
C GLN A 119 8.83 22.89 34.59
N ALA A 120 7.77 23.65 34.36
CA ALA A 120 6.80 23.97 35.40
C ALA A 120 5.97 22.76 35.85
N ASP A 121 5.86 21.73 35.01
CA ASP A 121 5.15 20.49 35.31
C ASP A 121 6.08 19.35 35.71
N THR A 122 7.24 19.24 35.04
CA THR A 122 8.27 18.24 35.39
C THR A 122 8.87 18.49 36.76
N ALA A 123 9.23 19.74 37.12
CA ALA A 123 9.92 20.01 38.39
C ALA A 123 9.11 19.59 39.64
N PRO A 124 7.79 19.86 39.74
CA PRO A 124 6.97 19.35 40.84
C PRO A 124 6.89 17.81 40.88
N LEU A 125 6.79 17.16 39.72
CA LEU A 125 6.65 15.71 39.58
C LEU A 125 7.98 14.94 39.81
N GLU A 126 9.12 15.56 39.52
CA GLU A 126 10.47 15.03 39.76
C GLU A 126 10.98 15.31 41.17
N LYS A 127 10.30 16.17 41.94
CA LYS A 127 10.75 16.54 43.28
C LYS A 127 10.94 15.29 44.16
N GLY A 128 12.18 15.02 44.57
CA GLY A 128 12.54 13.85 45.38
C GLY A 128 12.84 12.57 44.58
N SER A 129 12.89 12.66 43.25
CA SER A 129 13.28 11.59 42.33
C SER A 129 14.73 11.76 41.87
N THR A 130 15.44 10.65 41.67
CA THR A 130 16.73 10.62 40.95
C THR A 130 16.59 10.29 39.47
N GLN A 131 15.40 9.88 39.03
CA GLN A 131 15.08 9.57 37.64
C GLN A 131 14.29 10.70 36.98
N SER A 132 14.69 11.03 35.76
CA SER A 132 14.03 12.00 34.87
C SER A 132 12.71 11.45 34.32
N ILE A 133 11.76 12.34 34.06
CA ILE A 133 10.51 12.01 33.36
C ILE A 133 10.78 11.97 31.86
N VAL A 134 10.47 10.84 31.23
CA VAL A 134 10.47 10.72 29.77
C VAL A 134 9.19 11.33 29.24
N VAL A 135 9.30 12.35 28.39
CA VAL A 135 8.14 12.97 27.73
C VAL A 135 8.14 12.51 26.28
N ALA A 136 7.07 11.84 25.86
CA ALA A 136 6.89 11.33 24.51
C ALA A 136 5.60 11.85 23.91
N GLN A 137 5.56 12.04 22.60
CA GLN A 137 4.41 12.48 21.83
C GLN A 137 3.96 11.36 20.89
N LEU A 138 2.65 11.08 20.85
CA LEU A 138 2.07 10.19 19.85
C LEU A 138 2.21 10.80 18.46
N LEU A 139 2.66 10.00 17.50
CA LEU A 139 2.74 10.39 16.10
C LEU A 139 1.41 10.17 15.37
N PRO A 140 1.15 10.88 14.26
CA PRO A 140 0.07 10.55 13.33
C PRO A 140 0.10 9.09 12.91
N LEU A 141 -1.05 8.51 12.57
CA LEU A 141 -1.14 7.15 12.03
C LEU A 141 -0.37 7.08 10.71
N ASP A 142 0.42 6.02 10.53
CA ASP A 142 0.80 5.58 9.19
C ASP A 142 -0.29 4.69 8.57
N TYR A 143 -0.03 4.24 7.34
CA TYR A 143 -0.91 3.35 6.60
C TYR A 143 -1.26 2.08 7.38
N ASP A 144 -0.26 1.41 7.96
CA ASP A 144 -0.46 0.16 8.70
C ASP A 144 -1.24 0.37 10.01
N GLU A 145 -0.94 1.45 10.73
CA GLU A 145 -1.68 1.86 11.92
C GLU A 145 -3.13 2.22 11.57
N ALA A 146 -3.37 2.92 10.46
CA ALA A 146 -4.71 3.26 9.97
C ALA A 146 -5.51 2.00 9.60
N CYS A 147 -4.92 1.06 8.86
CA CYS A 147 -5.55 -0.22 8.53
C CYS A 147 -5.92 -1.03 9.78
N LYS A 148 -5.06 -1.04 10.81
CA LYS A 148 -5.37 -1.67 12.10
C LYS A 148 -6.55 -0.99 12.82
N VAL A 149 -6.62 0.33 12.78
CA VAL A 149 -7.76 1.08 13.34
C VAL A 149 -9.05 0.72 12.59
N LEU A 150 -9.05 0.73 11.26
CA LEU A 150 -10.20 0.35 10.43
C LEU A 150 -10.67 -1.07 10.72
N SER A 151 -9.74 -2.02 10.76
CA SER A 151 -10.03 -3.41 11.12
C SER A 151 -10.70 -3.52 12.49
N SER A 152 -10.24 -2.72 13.48
CA SER A 152 -10.86 -2.68 14.82
C SER A 152 -12.26 -2.06 14.84
N LEU A 153 -12.60 -1.24 13.85
CA LEU A 153 -13.95 -0.68 13.65
C LEU A 153 -14.88 -1.65 12.90
N GLY A 154 -14.39 -2.81 12.47
CA GLY A 154 -15.15 -3.82 11.74
C GLY A 154 -15.08 -3.70 10.22
N GLU A 155 -14.19 -2.87 9.68
CA GLU A 155 -13.97 -2.78 8.23
C GLU A 155 -13.35 -4.08 7.70
N LYS A 156 -13.97 -4.67 6.67
CA LYS A 156 -13.57 -5.96 6.13
C LYS A 156 -12.37 -5.84 5.20
N ASN A 157 -12.30 -4.73 4.46
CA ASN A 157 -11.22 -4.48 3.52
C ASN A 157 -10.63 -3.10 3.77
N SER A 158 -9.68 -3.05 4.71
CA SER A 158 -9.05 -1.79 5.13
C SER A 158 -8.24 -1.17 3.99
N ASP A 159 -7.56 -1.98 3.17
CA ASP A 159 -6.77 -1.49 2.03
C ASP A 159 -7.66 -0.81 0.99
N ALA A 160 -8.79 -1.41 0.63
CA ALA A 160 -9.75 -0.80 -0.30
C ALA A 160 -10.37 0.49 0.27
N PHE A 161 -10.61 0.56 1.59
CA PHE A 161 -11.09 1.78 2.23
C PHE A 161 -10.03 2.89 2.15
N MET A 162 -8.76 2.57 2.42
CA MET A 162 -7.65 3.51 2.34
C MET A 162 -7.41 3.98 0.90
N GLU A 163 -7.44 3.07 -0.08
CA GLU A 163 -7.35 3.40 -1.51
C GLU A 163 -8.50 4.32 -1.93
N GLN A 164 -9.73 4.06 -1.48
CA GLN A 164 -10.86 4.93 -1.79
C GLN A 164 -10.75 6.31 -1.12
N ALA A 165 -10.25 6.39 0.11
CA ALA A 165 -9.96 7.65 0.78
C ALA A 165 -8.88 8.44 0.00
N GLU A 166 -7.87 7.73 -0.47
CA GLU A 166 -6.78 8.26 -1.28
C GLU A 166 -7.28 8.81 -2.63
N ASN A 167 -8.12 8.05 -3.34
CA ASN A 167 -8.77 8.45 -4.59
C ASN A 167 -9.65 9.69 -4.46
N LEU A 168 -10.23 9.92 -3.27
CA LEU A 168 -11.00 11.12 -2.96
C LEU A 168 -10.13 12.26 -2.38
N GLY A 169 -8.81 12.09 -2.30
CA GLY A 169 -7.89 13.09 -1.76
C GLY A 169 -8.12 13.37 -0.26
N ALA A 170 -8.56 12.35 0.48
CA ALA A 170 -8.98 12.39 1.88
C ALA A 170 -7.90 11.92 2.87
N HIS A 171 -6.65 11.75 2.41
CA HIS A 171 -5.51 11.28 3.22
C HIS A 171 -5.36 12.05 4.55
N ALA A 172 -5.60 13.36 4.54
CA ALA A 172 -5.54 14.18 5.76
C ALA A 172 -6.41 13.64 6.92
N PHE A 173 -7.51 12.94 6.61
CA PHE A 173 -8.42 12.40 7.62
C PHE A 173 -8.04 11.00 8.09
N THR A 174 -7.07 10.32 7.47
CA THR A 174 -6.64 8.97 7.84
C THR A 174 -5.51 8.97 8.88
N GLU A 175 -4.83 10.10 9.05
CA GLU A 175 -3.69 10.27 9.97
C GLU A 175 -4.07 10.43 11.45
N ASN A 176 -5.32 10.77 11.77
CA ASN A 176 -5.80 10.92 13.15
C ASN A 176 -6.90 9.88 13.44
N PRO A 177 -6.81 9.06 14.50
CA PRO A 177 -7.79 8.00 14.78
C PRO A 177 -9.24 8.50 14.91
N LEU A 178 -9.45 9.68 15.49
CA LEU A 178 -10.79 10.26 15.58
C LEU A 178 -11.30 10.65 14.19
N SER A 179 -10.49 11.34 13.40
CA SER A 179 -10.82 11.71 12.02
C SER A 179 -11.13 10.46 11.17
N LEU A 180 -10.31 9.42 11.27
CA LEU A 180 -10.49 8.15 10.56
C LEU A 180 -11.77 7.43 10.99
N LYS A 181 -12.06 7.41 12.29
CA LYS A 181 -13.32 6.85 12.81
C LYS A 181 -14.54 7.62 12.33
N LEU A 182 -14.46 8.95 12.27
CA LEU A 182 -15.55 9.80 11.76
C LEU A 182 -15.74 9.63 10.25
N LEU A 183 -14.65 9.47 9.51
CA LEU A 183 -14.65 9.15 8.09
C LEU A 183 -15.31 7.78 7.84
N HIS A 184 -14.84 6.74 8.52
CA HIS A 184 -15.42 5.39 8.46
C HIS A 184 -16.91 5.42 8.79
N LYS A 185 -17.29 6.07 9.90
CA LYS A 185 -18.71 6.21 10.28
C LYS A 185 -19.54 6.93 9.20
N ALA A 186 -19.00 7.98 8.58
CA ALA A 186 -19.70 8.69 7.50
C ALA A 186 -20.01 7.77 6.32
N VAL A 187 -19.09 6.87 5.98
CA VAL A 187 -19.26 5.90 4.90
C VAL A 187 -20.18 4.75 5.32
N SER A 188 -20.09 4.28 6.57
CA SER A 188 -20.91 3.16 7.08
C SER A 188 -22.38 3.53 7.28
N ASP A 189 -22.69 4.74 7.76
CA ASP A 189 -24.07 5.16 8.09
C ASP A 189 -24.93 5.33 6.81
N ASP A 190 -24.36 5.87 5.73
CA ASP A 190 -25.06 6.10 4.45
C ASP A 190 -24.82 4.97 3.42
N GLY A 191 -23.95 4.02 3.74
CA GLY A 191 -23.56 2.90 2.87
C GLY A 191 -22.80 3.29 1.60
N ASN A 192 -22.49 4.58 1.42
CA ASN A 192 -21.82 5.13 0.24
C ASN A 192 -20.82 6.21 0.66
N TRP A 193 -19.72 6.30 -0.09
CA TRP A 193 -18.83 7.45 -0.03
C TRP A 193 -19.55 8.72 -0.54
N PRO A 194 -19.21 9.92 -0.04
CA PRO A 194 -19.69 11.17 -0.62
C PRO A 194 -19.39 11.24 -2.11
N ALA A 195 -20.29 11.87 -2.87
CA ALA A 195 -20.19 11.91 -4.33
C ALA A 195 -19.01 12.76 -4.79
N THR A 196 -18.57 13.70 -3.95
CA THR A 196 -17.50 14.65 -4.27
C THR A 196 -16.53 14.82 -3.10
N ARG A 197 -15.28 15.22 -3.42
CA ARG A 197 -14.27 15.57 -2.41
C ARG A 197 -14.72 16.78 -1.59
N PHE A 198 -15.41 17.74 -2.20
CA PHE A 198 -15.94 18.93 -1.55
C PHE A 198 -16.97 18.57 -0.47
N GLU A 199 -17.92 17.68 -0.77
CA GLU A 199 -18.90 17.17 0.20
C GLU A 199 -18.21 16.44 1.35
N LEU A 200 -17.21 15.62 1.03
CA LEU A 200 -16.43 14.89 2.02
C LEU A 200 -15.73 15.85 3.00
N PHE A 201 -15.00 16.84 2.50
CA PHE A 201 -14.33 17.84 3.32
C PHE A 201 -15.33 18.64 4.17
N THR A 202 -16.45 19.06 3.57
CA THR A 202 -17.52 19.79 4.28
C THR A 202 -18.07 18.97 5.45
N SER A 203 -18.40 17.70 5.22
CA SER A 203 -18.93 16.78 6.23
C SER A 203 -17.91 16.49 7.33
N ALA A 204 -16.66 16.18 6.94
CA ALA A 204 -15.58 15.86 7.88
C ALA A 204 -15.23 17.04 8.78
N ILE A 205 -15.01 18.24 8.21
CA ILE A 205 -14.70 19.45 8.98
C ILE A 205 -15.84 19.81 9.93
N THR A 206 -17.09 19.68 9.47
CA THR A 206 -18.26 19.91 10.33
C THR A 206 -18.24 18.97 11.53
N LYS A 207 -18.03 17.67 11.30
CA LYS A 207 -17.93 16.67 12.37
C LYS A 207 -16.77 17.01 13.31
N LEU A 208 -15.56 17.28 12.81
CA LEU A 208 -14.39 17.59 13.65
C LEU A 208 -14.56 18.86 14.50
N ALA A 209 -15.40 19.80 14.08
CA ALA A 209 -15.71 20.99 14.87
C ALA A 209 -16.67 20.74 16.05
N HIS A 210 -17.33 19.58 16.11
CA HIS A 210 -18.18 19.20 17.25
C HIS A 210 -17.39 18.65 18.44
N GLU A 211 -17.93 18.86 19.64
CA GLU A 211 -17.44 18.21 20.86
C GLU A 211 -17.87 16.73 20.89
N HIS A 212 -16.90 15.83 20.98
CA HIS A 212 -17.11 14.39 20.97
C HIS A 212 -17.02 13.77 22.37
N ASN A 213 -16.44 14.48 23.34
CA ASN A 213 -16.45 14.06 24.72
C ASN A 213 -17.83 14.35 25.33
N LYS A 214 -18.57 13.28 25.67
CA LYS A 214 -19.92 13.34 26.24
C LYS A 214 -20.01 14.18 27.52
N GLU A 215 -18.92 14.25 28.29
CA GLU A 215 -18.88 15.03 29.54
C GLU A 215 -18.90 16.54 29.27
N TYR A 216 -18.32 16.98 28.16
CA TYR A 216 -18.24 18.39 27.76
C TYR A 216 -19.34 18.81 26.77
N GLN A 217 -20.15 17.88 26.25
CA GLN A 217 -21.27 18.19 25.36
C GLN A 217 -22.34 19.08 25.99
N ALA A 218 -22.44 19.09 27.33
CA ALA A 218 -23.38 19.93 28.08
C ALA A 218 -22.80 21.31 28.47
N ASP A 219 -21.56 21.62 28.09
CA ASP A 219 -20.95 22.92 28.36
C ASP A 219 -21.53 24.00 27.41
N TYR A 220 -22.54 24.72 27.91
CA TYR A 220 -23.18 25.81 27.20
C TYR A 220 -22.27 27.04 26.95
N GLU A 221 -21.10 27.12 27.60
CA GLU A 221 -20.14 28.20 27.40
C GLU A 221 -19.22 27.99 26.18
N ARG A 222 -19.15 26.75 25.67
CA ARG A 222 -18.34 26.41 24.48
C ARG A 222 -18.90 27.06 23.22
N SER A 223 -18.00 27.57 22.38
CA SER A 223 -18.33 28.12 21.08
C SER A 223 -19.01 27.10 20.18
N SER A 224 -20.05 27.51 19.43
CA SER A 224 -20.75 26.60 18.51
C SER A 224 -19.85 26.13 17.37
N PRO A 225 -20.06 24.93 16.81
CA PRO A 225 -19.26 24.41 15.70
C PRO A 225 -19.18 25.38 14.51
N GLY A 226 -20.28 26.05 14.16
CA GLY A 226 -20.29 27.06 13.10
C GLY A 226 -19.38 28.26 13.39
N LYS A 227 -19.30 28.73 14.64
CA LYS A 227 -18.35 29.81 15.02
C LYS A 227 -16.91 29.31 15.01
N ILE A 228 -16.68 28.07 15.43
CA ILE A 228 -15.36 27.43 15.39
C ILE A 228 -14.85 27.32 13.95
N ILE A 229 -15.68 26.85 13.01
CA ILE A 229 -15.33 26.75 11.58
C ILE A 229 -15.02 28.12 11.00
N GLN A 230 -15.82 29.15 11.30
CA GLN A 230 -15.55 30.52 10.84
C GLN A 230 -14.23 31.08 11.39
N ALA A 231 -13.93 30.82 12.68
CA ALA A 231 -12.67 31.21 13.28
C ALA A 231 -11.50 30.45 12.65
N ALA A 232 -11.63 29.14 12.45
CA ALA A 232 -10.62 28.32 11.79
C ALA A 232 -10.36 28.79 10.35
N GLY A 233 -11.40 29.14 9.59
CA GLY A 233 -11.26 29.75 8.26
C GLY A 233 -10.48 31.07 8.26
N LYS A 234 -10.75 31.95 9.21
CA LYS A 234 -9.98 33.20 9.37
C LYS A 234 -8.52 32.92 9.73
N ILE A 235 -8.28 31.99 10.65
CA ILE A 235 -6.95 31.57 11.06
C ILE A 235 -6.17 31.01 9.87
N ALA A 236 -6.77 30.07 9.12
CA ALA A 236 -6.16 29.46 7.94
C ALA A 236 -5.80 30.50 6.88
N LEU A 237 -6.75 31.40 6.57
CA LEU A 237 -6.53 32.44 5.57
C LEU A 237 -5.36 33.35 5.96
N LEU A 238 -5.31 33.83 7.21
CA LEU A 238 -4.22 34.69 7.66
C LEU A 238 -2.88 33.97 7.73
N GLN A 239 -2.85 32.73 8.21
CA GLN A 239 -1.63 31.93 8.28
C GLN A 239 -1.05 31.69 6.88
N LEU A 240 -1.87 31.21 5.94
CA LEU A 240 -1.40 30.89 4.59
C LEU A 240 -1.01 32.15 3.79
N LEU A 241 -1.79 33.24 3.87
CA LEU A 241 -1.47 34.48 3.15
C LEU A 241 -0.24 35.20 3.70
N SER A 242 0.03 35.09 5.00
CA SER A 242 1.22 35.69 5.61
C SER A 242 2.49 34.84 5.42
N GLY A 243 2.34 33.56 5.07
CA GLY A 243 3.45 32.59 5.05
C GLY A 243 3.94 32.21 6.45
N ALA A 244 3.17 32.52 7.49
CA ALA A 244 3.52 32.17 8.86
C ALA A 244 3.49 30.64 9.06
N ARG A 245 4.46 30.11 9.80
CA ARG A 245 4.57 28.67 10.07
C ARG A 245 3.45 28.19 10.99
N ALA A 246 3.11 29.00 12.00
CA ALA A 246 2.20 28.60 13.07
C ALA A 246 1.43 29.78 13.66
N ILE A 247 0.45 29.46 14.49
CA ILE A 247 -0.33 30.38 15.30
C ILE A 247 0.33 30.44 16.68
N TRP A 248 0.59 31.65 17.15
CA TRP A 248 1.10 31.88 18.50
C TRP A 248 -0.04 32.29 19.42
N ARG A 249 -0.44 31.38 20.33
CA ARG A 249 -1.56 31.65 21.25
C ARG A 249 -1.15 32.45 22.49
N SER A 250 0.14 32.59 22.79
CA SER A 250 0.58 33.24 24.02
C SER A 250 0.57 34.78 23.90
N GLN A 251 0.39 35.46 25.03
CA GLN A 251 0.61 36.90 25.16
C GLN A 251 2.09 37.26 25.35
N GLY A 252 2.94 36.25 25.58
CA GLY A 252 4.39 36.42 25.65
C GLY A 252 5.02 36.61 24.27
N PRO A 253 6.30 37.02 24.22
CA PRO A 253 7.03 37.13 22.96
C PRO A 253 7.11 35.77 22.25
N THR A 254 7.12 35.79 20.92
CA THR A 254 7.34 34.59 20.10
C THR A 254 8.76 34.05 20.29
N PRO A 255 8.99 32.73 20.10
CA PRO A 255 10.33 32.16 20.11
C PRO A 255 11.18 32.77 18.98
N ASP A 256 12.38 33.26 19.34
CA ASP A 256 13.35 34.00 18.52
C ASP A 256 12.86 35.31 17.85
N ASP A 257 13.46 36.44 18.26
CA ASP A 257 13.22 37.79 17.71
C ASP A 257 13.61 37.96 16.22
N ALA A 258 14.19 36.93 15.58
CA ALA A 258 14.79 37.02 14.25
C ALA A 258 13.78 37.00 13.08
N ASP A 259 12.57 36.44 13.26
CA ASP A 259 11.53 36.51 12.23
C ASP A 259 10.12 36.64 12.82
N GLN A 260 9.70 37.88 13.08
CA GLN A 260 8.35 38.19 13.54
C GLN A 260 7.25 37.73 12.57
N ARG A 261 7.59 37.38 11.31
CA ARG A 261 6.64 36.85 10.33
C ARG A 261 6.42 35.34 10.47
N ALA A 262 7.19 34.66 11.30
CA ALA A 262 7.05 33.24 11.51
C ALA A 262 5.70 32.86 12.13
N PHE A 263 5.02 33.78 12.83
CA PHE A 263 3.79 33.48 13.55
C PHE A 263 2.65 34.45 13.25
N VAL A 264 1.43 33.93 13.22
CA VAL A 264 0.21 34.74 13.38
C VAL A 264 -0.13 34.78 14.86
N THR A 265 -0.15 35.96 15.45
CA THR A 265 -0.42 36.11 16.89
C THR A 265 -1.91 36.16 17.20
N MET A 266 -2.26 35.93 18.47
CA MET A 266 -3.62 36.13 18.97
C MET A 266 -4.20 37.52 18.62
N HIS A 267 -3.35 38.54 18.62
CA HIS A 267 -3.73 39.91 18.29
C HIS A 267 -4.06 40.08 16.81
N ASP A 268 -3.25 39.50 15.91
CA ASP A 268 -3.46 39.58 14.46
C ASP A 268 -4.77 38.92 14.04
N LEU A 269 -5.14 37.82 14.72
CA LEU A 269 -6.38 37.10 14.48
C LEU A 269 -7.62 37.91 14.83
N GLN A 270 -7.53 38.90 15.74
CA GLN A 270 -8.68 39.66 16.25
C GLN A 270 -9.86 38.74 16.63
N LEU A 271 -9.56 37.62 17.26
CA LEU A 271 -10.55 36.67 17.79
C LEU A 271 -10.63 36.83 19.31
N GLY A 272 -11.82 36.62 19.87
CA GLY A 272 -11.96 36.55 21.33
C GLY A 272 -11.17 35.37 21.89
N PRO A 273 -10.55 35.50 23.09
CA PRO A 273 -9.67 34.47 23.64
C PRO A 273 -10.37 33.12 23.85
N ASN A 274 -11.65 33.13 24.24
CA ASN A 274 -12.45 31.90 24.39
C ASN A 274 -12.67 31.20 23.05
N LEU A 275 -13.03 31.95 22.00
CA LEU A 275 -13.26 31.38 20.67
C LEU A 275 -11.97 30.79 20.09
N LEU A 276 -10.83 31.49 20.25
CA LEU A 276 -9.56 30.95 19.81
C LEU A 276 -9.20 29.66 20.55
N ARG A 277 -9.35 29.65 21.87
CA ARG A 277 -9.13 28.46 22.69
C ARG A 277 -10.00 27.29 22.21
N ASP A 278 -11.31 27.52 22.07
CA ASP A 278 -12.25 26.48 21.65
C ASP A 278 -11.98 25.97 20.23
N SER A 279 -11.46 26.83 19.34
CA SER A 279 -11.03 26.45 17.99
C SER A 279 -9.77 25.60 18.00
N LEU A 280 -8.73 26.03 18.71
CA LEU A 280 -7.46 25.30 18.81
C LEU A 280 -7.59 23.98 19.56
N ASP A 281 -8.66 23.83 20.34
CA ASP A 281 -9.04 22.60 21.03
C ASP A 281 -9.71 21.54 20.13
N THR A 282 -9.93 21.85 18.86
CA THR A 282 -10.49 20.85 17.93
C THR A 282 -9.40 20.04 17.25
N PRO A 283 -9.70 18.81 16.80
CA PRO A 283 -8.77 18.01 15.99
C PRO A 283 -8.41 18.65 14.63
N LEU A 284 -9.00 19.80 14.26
CA LEU A 284 -8.58 20.57 13.08
C LEU A 284 -7.14 21.12 13.24
N PHE A 285 -6.67 21.21 14.48
CA PHE A 285 -5.37 21.76 14.83
C PHE A 285 -4.49 20.72 15.54
N ARG A 286 -3.19 20.92 15.39
CA ARG A 286 -2.14 20.26 16.15
C ARG A 286 -1.26 21.32 16.80
N GLY A 287 -0.76 21.06 18.00
CA GLY A 287 0.04 22.06 18.70
C GLY A 287 1.05 21.46 19.67
N GLU A 288 2.12 22.22 19.92
CA GLU A 288 3.11 21.95 20.95
C GLU A 288 3.29 23.22 21.78
N GLY A 289 3.00 23.14 23.08
CA GLY A 289 3.01 24.29 23.97
C GLY A 289 2.10 25.44 23.51
N GLU A 290 2.70 26.54 23.03
CA GLU A 290 2.01 27.77 22.63
C GLU A 290 1.91 27.96 21.10
N SER A 291 2.47 27.02 20.32
CA SER A 291 2.52 27.05 18.86
C SER A 291 1.56 26.04 18.27
N PHE A 292 0.71 26.47 17.33
CA PHE A 292 -0.33 25.65 16.72
C PHE A 292 -0.31 25.73 15.20
N GLU A 293 -0.64 24.62 14.56
CA GLU A 293 -0.80 24.50 13.11
C GLU A 293 -2.10 23.76 12.82
N PHE A 294 -2.57 23.82 11.57
CA PHE A 294 -3.60 22.88 11.13
C PHE A 294 -3.03 21.47 11.11
N MET A 295 -3.88 20.48 11.40
CA MET A 295 -3.49 19.07 11.32
C MET A 295 -2.92 18.72 9.94
N HIS A 296 -3.47 19.32 8.88
CA HIS A 296 -3.02 19.15 7.50
C HIS A 296 -3.26 20.42 6.68
N ARG A 297 -2.36 20.71 5.73
CA ARG A 297 -2.42 21.92 4.90
C ARG A 297 -3.70 22.01 4.06
N THR A 298 -4.12 20.93 3.42
CA THR A 298 -5.34 20.91 2.59
C THR A 298 -6.61 21.30 3.35
N ILE A 299 -6.69 21.00 4.66
CA ILE A 299 -7.82 21.43 5.51
C ILE A 299 -7.78 22.95 5.71
N ALA A 300 -6.58 23.50 5.95
CA ALA A 300 -6.39 24.95 6.02
C ALA A 300 -6.77 25.64 4.71
N GLU A 301 -6.32 25.10 3.56
CA GLU A 301 -6.62 25.65 2.24
C GLU A 301 -8.12 25.64 1.93
N PHE A 302 -8.81 24.54 2.27
CA PHE A 302 -10.27 24.43 2.15
C PHE A 302 -10.98 25.53 2.97
N LEU A 303 -10.64 25.65 4.26
CA LEU A 303 -11.22 26.64 5.18
C LEU A 303 -10.90 28.10 4.78
N ALA A 304 -9.69 28.35 4.27
CA ALA A 304 -9.29 29.65 3.75
C ALA A 304 -10.09 30.02 2.49
N GLY A 305 -10.24 29.06 1.56
CA GLY A 305 -11.06 29.21 0.36
C GLY A 305 -12.53 29.51 0.69
N GLN A 306 -13.10 28.80 1.68
CA GLN A 306 -14.44 29.07 2.19
C GLN A 306 -14.58 30.51 2.69
N THR A 307 -13.60 30.98 3.46
CA THR A 307 -13.60 32.32 4.06
C THR A 307 -13.56 33.42 2.99
N LEU A 308 -12.72 33.26 1.97
CA LEU A 308 -12.67 34.19 0.83
C LEU A 308 -13.98 34.17 0.02
N ALA A 309 -14.50 32.98 -0.29
CA ALA A 309 -15.77 32.83 -1.00
C ALA A 309 -16.90 33.52 -0.26
N SER A 310 -17.05 33.26 1.04
CA SER A 310 -18.07 33.89 1.87
C SER A 310 -17.91 35.41 1.94
N ALA A 311 -16.68 35.96 1.91
CA ALA A 311 -16.47 37.41 1.87
C ALA A 311 -16.93 38.02 0.53
N VAL A 312 -16.81 37.30 -0.58
CA VAL A 312 -17.20 37.74 -1.93
C VAL A 312 -18.71 37.59 -2.16
N THR A 313 -19.28 36.47 -1.73
CA THR A 313 -20.69 36.13 -1.98
C THR A 313 -21.65 36.65 -0.92
N ALA A 314 -21.14 37.10 0.24
CA ALA A 314 -21.93 37.52 1.41
C ALA A 314 -23.25 38.22 1.04
N HIS A 315 -24.34 37.66 1.56
CA HIS A 315 -25.67 38.26 1.55
C HIS A 315 -25.96 38.76 2.97
N GLY A 316 -25.61 40.03 3.25
CA GLY A 316 -25.77 40.61 4.57
C GLY A 316 -25.60 42.13 4.56
N PRO A 317 -25.61 42.78 5.74
CA PRO A 317 -25.49 44.23 5.85
C PRO A 317 -24.07 44.76 5.55
N LYS A 318 -23.06 43.87 5.55
CA LYS A 318 -21.69 44.22 5.16
C LYS A 318 -21.57 44.21 3.64
N ALA A 319 -20.88 45.21 3.09
CA ALA A 319 -20.59 45.27 1.66
C ALA A 319 -19.75 44.04 1.24
N ARG A 320 -20.10 43.46 0.08
CA ARG A 320 -19.34 42.35 -0.51
C ARG A 320 -17.91 42.77 -0.80
N PHE A 321 -16.97 41.87 -0.55
CA PHE A 321 -15.59 42.06 -0.97
C PHE A 321 -15.49 41.81 -2.48
N PRO A 322 -14.95 42.74 -3.29
CA PRO A 322 -14.89 42.54 -4.73
C PRO A 322 -14.04 41.33 -5.12
N LEU A 323 -14.54 40.46 -6.01
CA LEU A 323 -13.81 39.27 -6.49
C LEU A 323 -12.39 39.60 -6.95
N ARG A 324 -12.22 40.69 -7.74
CA ARG A 324 -10.88 41.13 -8.20
C ARG A 324 -9.88 41.37 -7.05
N ARG A 325 -10.36 41.84 -5.89
CA ARG A 325 -9.51 42.09 -4.73
C ARG A 325 -9.23 40.80 -3.97
N ALA A 326 -10.17 39.86 -3.94
CA ALA A 326 -9.93 38.52 -3.40
C ALA A 326 -8.89 37.77 -4.24
N LEU A 327 -9.01 37.82 -5.56
CA LEU A 327 -8.05 37.22 -6.49
C LEU A 327 -6.65 37.81 -6.29
N ALA A 328 -6.52 39.13 -6.18
CA ALA A 328 -5.24 39.79 -5.94
C ALA A 328 -4.52 39.36 -4.63
N LEU A 329 -5.20 38.67 -3.69
CA LEU A 329 -4.56 38.08 -2.51
C LEU A 329 -3.95 36.71 -2.79
N VAL A 330 -4.49 35.97 -3.76
CA VAL A 330 -4.15 34.56 -4.04
C VAL A 330 -3.51 34.36 -5.42
N THR A 331 -3.46 35.40 -6.25
CA THR A 331 -2.84 35.39 -7.58
C THR A 331 -1.71 36.40 -7.67
N GLY A 332 -0.65 36.03 -8.43
CA GLY A 332 0.37 36.96 -8.89
C GLY A 332 -0.09 37.72 -10.14
N ASN A 333 0.85 38.02 -11.03
CA ASN A 333 0.55 38.74 -12.28
C ASN A 333 -0.32 37.91 -13.24
N ASP A 334 -0.10 36.59 -13.33
CA ASP A 334 -0.78 35.74 -14.32
C ASP A 334 -1.32 34.42 -13.74
N CYS A 335 -0.74 33.90 -12.66
CA CYS A 335 -1.15 32.65 -12.02
C CYS A 335 -1.03 32.72 -10.48
N PRO A 336 -1.73 31.84 -9.73
CA PRO A 336 -1.45 31.63 -8.32
C PRO A 336 -0.01 31.15 -8.09
N PRO A 337 0.74 31.78 -7.16
CA PRO A 337 2.00 31.23 -6.67
C PRO A 337 1.81 29.82 -6.13
N THR A 338 2.83 28.96 -6.22
CA THR A 338 2.75 27.53 -5.81
C THR A 338 2.12 27.35 -4.42
N GLU A 339 2.52 28.18 -3.45
CA GLU A 339 2.00 28.12 -2.07
C GLU A 339 0.51 28.52 -1.94
N LEU A 340 -0.06 29.24 -2.90
CA LEU A 340 -1.44 29.73 -2.83
C LEU A 340 -2.39 28.98 -3.78
N ARG A 341 -1.88 28.01 -4.56
CA ARG A 341 -2.68 27.22 -5.51
C ARG A 341 -3.83 26.46 -4.84
N GLY A 342 -3.59 25.91 -3.65
CA GLY A 342 -4.63 25.24 -2.89
C GLY A 342 -5.76 26.18 -2.45
N ILE A 343 -5.42 27.36 -1.93
CA ILE A 343 -6.43 28.37 -1.57
C ILE A 343 -7.19 28.83 -2.82
N PHE A 344 -6.47 29.09 -3.92
CA PHE A 344 -7.07 29.48 -5.20
C PHE A 344 -8.08 28.43 -5.67
N ALA A 345 -7.73 27.14 -5.61
CA ALA A 345 -8.59 26.05 -6.03
C ALA A 345 -9.85 25.90 -5.17
N TRP A 346 -9.70 25.88 -3.85
CA TRP A 346 -10.84 25.78 -2.93
C TRP A 346 -11.71 27.03 -2.94
N PHE A 347 -11.13 28.21 -3.14
CA PHE A 347 -11.88 29.46 -3.29
C PHE A 347 -12.83 29.38 -4.50
N ALA A 348 -12.35 28.91 -5.67
CA ALA A 348 -13.19 28.70 -6.84
C ALA A 348 -14.31 27.67 -6.58
N ALA A 349 -13.98 26.54 -5.94
CA ALA A 349 -14.96 25.50 -5.61
C ALA A 349 -16.06 26.05 -4.68
N HIS A 350 -15.68 26.80 -3.64
CA HIS A 350 -16.65 27.44 -2.74
C HIS A 350 -17.49 28.52 -3.42
N LEU A 351 -16.92 29.32 -4.34
CA LEU A 351 -17.71 30.27 -5.14
C LEU A 351 -18.80 29.56 -5.93
N ALA A 352 -18.45 28.47 -6.62
CA ALA A 352 -19.41 27.67 -7.39
C ALA A 352 -20.51 27.10 -6.48
N GLN A 353 -20.15 26.54 -5.33
CA GLN A 353 -21.10 25.96 -4.38
C GLN A 353 -21.98 27.01 -3.68
N GLN A 354 -21.52 28.26 -3.60
CA GLN A 354 -22.29 29.40 -3.11
C GLN A 354 -23.08 30.12 -4.22
N GLY A 355 -23.07 29.60 -5.45
CA GLY A 355 -23.87 30.08 -6.58
C GLY A 355 -23.19 31.10 -7.51
N ASP A 356 -21.93 31.48 -7.26
CA ASP A 356 -21.16 32.36 -8.13
C ASP A 356 -20.37 31.55 -9.19
N HIS A 357 -21.10 30.93 -10.11
CA HIS A 357 -20.50 30.17 -11.21
C HIS A 357 -19.71 31.05 -12.19
N THR A 358 -20.04 32.35 -12.28
CA THR A 358 -19.31 33.27 -13.17
C THR A 358 -17.92 33.54 -12.61
N GLY A 359 -17.82 33.80 -11.29
CA GLY A 359 -16.53 33.96 -10.62
C GLY A 359 -15.68 32.68 -10.69
N ALA A 360 -16.28 31.51 -10.45
CA ALA A 360 -15.59 30.23 -10.57
C ALA A 360 -15.06 29.98 -12.00
N ARG A 361 -15.87 30.27 -13.03
CA ARG A 361 -15.44 30.18 -14.43
C ARG A 361 -14.31 31.15 -14.75
N GLN A 362 -14.38 32.39 -14.28
CA GLN A 362 -13.28 33.35 -14.46
C GLN A 362 -11.97 32.83 -13.86
N MET A 363 -12.03 32.12 -12.72
CA MET A 363 -10.84 31.49 -12.12
C MET A 363 -10.32 30.31 -12.95
N ALA A 364 -11.21 29.51 -13.54
CA ALA A 364 -10.83 28.44 -14.48
C ALA A 364 -10.13 28.99 -15.75
N GLU A 365 -10.48 30.20 -16.19
CA GLU A 365 -9.80 30.89 -17.30
C GLU A 365 -8.42 31.41 -16.89
N ILE A 366 -8.21 31.77 -15.61
CA ILE A 366 -6.91 32.22 -15.09
C ILE A 366 -5.94 31.05 -14.99
N ASP A 367 -6.31 29.97 -14.28
CA ASP A 367 -5.44 28.81 -14.07
C ASP A 367 -6.26 27.53 -13.85
N ALA A 368 -6.55 26.81 -14.94
CA ALA A 368 -7.29 25.56 -14.92
C ALA A 368 -6.52 24.42 -14.22
N CYS A 369 -5.20 24.39 -14.35
CA CYS A 369 -4.34 23.35 -13.78
C CYS A 369 -4.40 23.38 -12.26
N SER A 370 -4.29 24.57 -11.65
CA SER A 370 -4.39 24.72 -10.19
C SER A 370 -5.78 24.29 -9.67
N LEU A 371 -6.86 24.64 -10.38
CA LEU A 371 -8.22 24.21 -9.99
C LEU A 371 -8.38 22.69 -10.05
N LEU A 372 -7.82 22.04 -11.07
CA LEU A 372 -7.87 20.59 -11.23
C LEU A 372 -7.03 19.86 -10.17
N THR A 373 -5.77 20.27 -9.98
CA THR A 373 -4.81 19.58 -9.11
C THR A 373 -5.19 19.68 -7.63
N TYR A 374 -5.55 20.88 -7.14
CA TYR A 374 -5.70 21.12 -5.70
C TYR A 374 -7.15 21.15 -5.22
N GLY A 375 -8.11 21.41 -6.13
CA GLY A 375 -9.52 21.59 -5.79
C GLY A 375 -10.35 20.32 -5.91
N ASP A 376 -11.60 20.52 -6.33
CA ASP A 376 -12.52 19.46 -6.69
C ASP A 376 -13.29 19.87 -7.95
N ALA A 377 -12.98 19.20 -9.07
CA ALA A 377 -13.63 19.49 -10.34
C ALA A 377 -15.14 19.17 -10.31
N ALA A 378 -15.58 18.21 -9.48
CA ALA A 378 -17.00 17.85 -9.35
C ALA A 378 -17.83 18.97 -8.70
N ALA A 379 -17.19 19.91 -7.98
CA ALA A 379 -17.87 21.04 -7.36
C ALA A 379 -18.37 22.08 -8.40
N PHE A 380 -17.94 21.96 -9.66
CA PHE A 380 -18.22 22.92 -10.72
C PHE A 380 -19.38 22.49 -11.62
N ASN A 381 -20.12 23.49 -12.12
CA ASN A 381 -21.13 23.25 -13.15
C ASN A 381 -20.48 22.86 -14.49
N THR A 382 -21.30 22.39 -15.43
CA THR A 382 -20.85 21.96 -16.77
C THR A 382 -20.03 23.01 -17.50
N ASP A 383 -20.43 24.28 -17.46
CA ASP A 383 -19.72 25.34 -18.20
C ASP A 383 -18.33 25.61 -17.63
N THR A 384 -18.18 25.55 -16.30
CA THR A 384 -16.88 25.72 -15.65
C THR A 384 -16.00 24.50 -15.89
N ARG A 385 -16.53 23.27 -15.81
CA ARG A 385 -15.76 22.05 -16.16
C ARG A 385 -15.34 22.02 -17.63
N ARG A 386 -16.20 22.45 -18.54
CA ARG A 386 -15.84 22.65 -19.95
C ARG A 386 -14.70 23.66 -20.08
N THR A 387 -14.79 24.77 -19.34
CA THR A 387 -13.73 25.80 -19.34
C THR A 387 -12.41 25.24 -18.81
N LEU A 388 -12.43 24.43 -17.75
CA LEU A 388 -11.24 23.71 -17.28
C LEU A 388 -10.66 22.86 -18.41
N LEU A 389 -11.46 21.96 -18.97
CA LEU A 389 -11.03 21.00 -20.01
C LEU A 389 -10.34 21.69 -21.20
N HIS A 390 -10.86 22.83 -21.68
CA HIS A 390 -10.29 23.56 -22.81
C HIS A 390 -9.08 24.44 -22.47
N ASN A 391 -8.75 24.64 -21.18
CA ASN A 391 -7.63 25.48 -20.76
C ASN A 391 -6.50 24.70 -20.07
N LEU A 392 -6.63 23.38 -19.86
CA LEU A 392 -5.64 22.58 -19.13
C LEU A 392 -4.24 22.59 -19.77
N ASP A 393 -4.17 22.52 -21.10
CA ASP A 393 -2.91 22.49 -21.84
C ASP A 393 -2.61 23.80 -22.58
N ARG A 394 -3.37 24.87 -22.28
CA ARG A 394 -3.24 26.17 -22.95
C ARG A 394 -1.86 26.79 -22.78
N ASP A 395 -1.40 26.83 -21.54
CA ASP A 395 -0.16 27.54 -21.17
C ASP A 395 1.04 26.57 -21.07
N ASP A 396 0.78 25.31 -20.70
CA ASP A 396 1.79 24.24 -20.60
C ASP A 396 1.20 22.90 -21.06
N PRO A 397 1.61 22.34 -22.20
CA PRO A 397 1.17 21.03 -22.65
C PRO A 397 1.51 19.90 -21.66
N TYR A 398 2.54 20.08 -20.85
CA TYR A 398 2.98 19.12 -19.84
C TYR A 398 2.58 19.52 -18.41
N PHE A 399 1.44 20.23 -18.26
CA PHE A 399 0.95 20.82 -16.99
C PHE A 399 0.90 19.89 -15.77
N ARG A 400 0.92 18.57 -15.98
CA ARG A 400 0.97 17.55 -14.92
C ARG A 400 2.37 17.14 -14.46
N ALA A 401 3.43 17.52 -15.17
CA ALA A 401 4.80 17.25 -14.78
C ALA A 401 5.17 17.74 -13.36
N PRO A 402 4.70 18.91 -12.88
CA PRO A 402 4.97 19.37 -11.52
C PRO A 402 4.01 18.80 -10.46
N GLU A 403 3.12 17.85 -10.78
CA GLU A 403 2.20 17.26 -9.80
C GLU A 403 2.99 16.62 -8.64
N GLN A 404 2.73 17.12 -7.42
CA GLN A 404 3.21 16.53 -6.18
C GLN A 404 2.01 16.05 -5.39
N GLY A 405 1.89 14.73 -5.19
CA GLY A 405 0.76 14.12 -4.52
C GLY A 405 -0.37 13.73 -5.47
N ILE A 406 -1.61 13.77 -4.98
CA ILE A 406 -2.76 13.11 -5.61
C ILE A 406 -3.72 14.15 -6.19
N THR A 407 -3.94 14.06 -7.51
CA THR A 407 -4.96 14.84 -8.21
C THR A 407 -6.26 14.03 -8.32
N VAL A 408 -7.36 14.57 -7.81
CA VAL A 408 -8.68 13.92 -7.87
C VAL A 408 -9.35 14.24 -9.22
N LEU A 409 -9.23 13.33 -10.18
CA LEU A 409 -9.69 13.54 -11.56
C LEU A 409 -11.11 13.02 -11.86
N GLY A 410 -11.64 12.10 -11.06
CA GLY A 410 -12.91 11.42 -11.35
C GLY A 410 -14.14 12.35 -11.44
N GLY A 411 -14.03 13.57 -10.91
CA GLY A 411 -15.07 14.60 -10.94
C GLY A 411 -15.08 15.52 -12.17
N LEU A 412 -14.03 15.48 -13.00
CA LEU A 412 -13.86 16.42 -14.12
C LEU A 412 -14.86 16.16 -15.25
N LEU A 413 -15.13 14.89 -15.56
CA LEU A 413 -15.96 14.49 -16.70
C LEU A 413 -17.31 13.93 -16.24
N ASP A 414 -18.35 14.25 -17.00
CA ASP A 414 -19.67 13.63 -16.87
C ASP A 414 -20.38 13.54 -18.23
N GLN A 415 -21.64 13.09 -18.20
CA GLN A 415 -22.46 12.95 -19.40
C GLN A 415 -22.66 14.26 -20.19
N THR A 416 -22.46 15.43 -19.57
CA THR A 416 -22.64 16.73 -20.23
C THR A 416 -21.44 17.15 -21.08
N LEU A 417 -20.30 16.45 -20.97
CA LEU A 417 -19.06 16.73 -21.70
C LEU A 417 -18.73 15.67 -22.78
N ILE A 418 -19.68 14.79 -23.11
CA ILE A 418 -19.48 13.72 -24.11
C ILE A 418 -18.96 14.28 -25.44
N GLU A 419 -19.55 15.35 -25.96
CA GLU A 419 -19.13 15.94 -27.24
C GLU A 419 -17.72 16.52 -27.19
N ASP A 420 -17.34 17.13 -26.07
CA ASP A 420 -16.00 17.69 -25.85
C ASP A 420 -14.96 16.55 -25.82
N VAL A 421 -15.24 15.46 -25.10
CA VAL A 421 -14.37 14.28 -25.01
C VAL A 421 -14.23 13.59 -26.37
N ILE A 422 -15.33 13.39 -27.12
CA ILE A 422 -15.28 12.77 -28.46
C ILE A 422 -14.40 13.58 -29.41
N LYS A 423 -14.47 14.92 -29.36
CA LYS A 423 -13.63 15.78 -30.20
C LYS A 423 -12.14 15.57 -29.90
N ILE A 424 -11.78 15.44 -28.62
CA ILE A 424 -10.40 15.21 -28.19
C ILE A 424 -9.93 13.80 -28.56
N LEU A 425 -10.77 12.77 -28.37
CA LEU A 425 -10.43 11.39 -28.77
C LEU A 425 -10.20 11.27 -30.29
N LYS A 426 -10.97 12.01 -31.10
CA LYS A 426 -10.79 12.01 -32.58
C LYS A 426 -9.54 12.76 -33.04
N ASN A 427 -9.12 13.79 -32.30
CA ASN A 427 -7.96 14.60 -32.62
C ASN A 427 -7.10 14.78 -31.36
N PRO A 428 -6.46 13.70 -30.88
CA PRO A 428 -5.70 13.77 -29.64
C PRO A 428 -4.50 14.71 -29.84
N PRO A 429 -4.22 15.61 -28.89
CA PRO A 429 -3.04 16.43 -28.96
C PRO A 429 -1.80 15.54 -28.87
N LYS A 430 -0.82 15.78 -29.75
CA LYS A 430 0.35 14.89 -29.91
C LYS A 430 1.31 14.92 -28.73
N GLU A 431 1.46 16.09 -28.12
CA GLU A 431 2.46 16.36 -27.07
C GLU A 431 1.77 17.10 -25.92
N SER A 432 0.74 16.49 -25.32
CA SER A 432 -0.02 17.10 -24.22
C SER A 432 -0.48 16.04 -23.22
N HIS A 433 -0.49 16.41 -21.94
CA HIS A 433 -1.06 15.60 -20.87
C HIS A 433 -2.60 15.56 -20.88
N LEU A 434 -3.27 16.33 -21.75
CA LEU A 434 -4.73 16.39 -21.80
C LEU A 434 -5.39 15.01 -22.02
N LEU A 435 -4.88 14.21 -22.95
CA LEU A 435 -5.44 12.87 -23.22
C LEU A 435 -5.25 11.95 -22.01
N LEU A 436 -4.09 12.03 -21.35
CA LEU A 436 -3.81 11.26 -20.13
C LEU A 436 -4.79 11.64 -19.02
N THR A 437 -5.02 12.94 -18.82
CA THR A 437 -5.99 13.45 -17.83
C THR A 437 -7.41 12.99 -18.11
N ILE A 438 -7.82 12.97 -19.37
CA ILE A 438 -9.15 12.46 -19.77
C ILE A 438 -9.24 10.96 -19.49
N ALA A 439 -8.22 10.18 -19.86
CA ALA A 439 -8.21 8.75 -19.61
C ALA A 439 -8.30 8.43 -18.10
N GLU A 440 -7.49 9.08 -17.27
CA GLU A 440 -7.51 8.89 -15.82
C GLU A 440 -8.81 9.39 -15.16
N SER A 441 -9.37 10.51 -15.64
CA SER A 441 -10.68 11.00 -15.20
C SER A 441 -11.78 9.99 -15.50
N LEU A 442 -11.77 9.37 -16.68
CA LEU A 442 -12.73 8.32 -17.04
C LEU A 442 -12.51 7.01 -16.29
N ALA A 443 -11.25 6.66 -15.97
CA ALA A 443 -10.91 5.43 -15.25
C ALA A 443 -11.21 5.51 -13.74
N SER A 444 -11.29 6.72 -13.17
CA SER A 444 -11.59 6.94 -11.74
C SER A 444 -12.98 7.54 -11.48
N GLY A 445 -13.62 8.11 -12.49
CA GLY A 445 -14.92 8.78 -12.40
C GLY A 445 -16.13 7.87 -12.55
N GLN A 446 -17.33 8.46 -12.63
CA GLN A 446 -18.55 7.71 -12.91
C GLN A 446 -18.57 7.21 -14.36
N PRO A 447 -18.90 5.93 -14.63
CA PRO A 447 -19.01 5.42 -15.99
C PRO A 447 -19.91 6.27 -16.89
N ILE A 448 -19.44 6.58 -18.10
CA ILE A 448 -20.18 7.29 -19.14
C ILE A 448 -20.44 6.32 -20.31
N PRO A 449 -21.55 5.55 -20.31
CA PRO A 449 -21.77 4.49 -21.30
C PRO A 449 -21.76 4.95 -22.76
N ALA A 450 -22.13 6.22 -23.00
CA ALA A 450 -22.12 6.80 -24.34
C ALA A 450 -20.71 6.93 -24.95
N LEU A 451 -19.66 6.92 -24.14
CA LEU A 451 -18.27 6.98 -24.61
C LEU A 451 -17.69 5.61 -24.95
N GLN A 452 -18.30 4.51 -24.49
CA GLN A 452 -17.76 3.15 -24.64
C GLN A 452 -17.41 2.77 -26.10
N PRO A 453 -18.27 3.03 -27.11
CA PRO A 453 -17.91 2.73 -28.50
C PRO A 453 -16.69 3.52 -28.99
N HIS A 454 -16.52 4.77 -28.55
CA HIS A 454 -15.40 5.62 -28.93
C HIS A 454 -14.10 5.24 -28.22
N LEU A 455 -14.17 4.81 -26.97
CA LEU A 455 -13.02 4.27 -26.25
C LEU A 455 -12.55 2.97 -26.92
N LYS A 456 -13.49 2.07 -27.28
CA LYS A 456 -13.18 0.84 -28.04
C LYS A 456 -12.52 1.15 -29.39
N GLU A 457 -13.10 2.04 -30.17
CA GLU A 457 -12.55 2.49 -31.46
C GLU A 457 -11.11 3.04 -31.31
N PHE A 458 -10.88 3.83 -30.26
CA PHE A 458 -9.55 4.38 -29.96
C PHE A 458 -8.54 3.29 -29.61
N VAL A 459 -8.90 2.31 -28.76
CA VAL A 459 -8.01 1.20 -28.39
C VAL A 459 -7.67 0.33 -29.60
N LEU A 460 -8.57 0.18 -30.56
CA LEU A 460 -8.36 -0.66 -31.75
C LEU A 460 -7.62 0.04 -32.90
N ASN A 461 -7.40 1.35 -32.82
CA ASN A 461 -6.76 2.09 -33.90
C ASN A 461 -5.21 2.00 -33.79
N PRO A 462 -4.53 1.32 -34.71
CA PRO A 462 -3.08 1.13 -34.66
C PRO A 462 -2.28 2.41 -34.92
N ASN A 463 -2.92 3.52 -35.32
CA ASN A 463 -2.26 4.80 -35.51
C ASN A 463 -2.04 5.57 -34.19
N HIS A 464 -2.64 5.13 -33.08
CA HIS A 464 -2.36 5.68 -31.76
C HIS A 464 -1.18 4.96 -31.12
N THR A 465 -0.42 5.69 -30.31
CA THR A 465 0.73 5.11 -29.60
C THR A 465 0.29 4.09 -28.54
N GLY A 466 1.15 3.10 -28.23
CA GLY A 466 0.82 2.04 -27.26
C GLY A 466 0.39 2.57 -25.90
N TRP A 467 1.08 3.57 -25.36
CA TRP A 467 0.74 4.17 -24.07
C TRP A 467 -0.65 4.85 -24.10
N GLN A 468 -1.03 5.52 -25.19
CA GLN A 468 -2.35 6.14 -25.33
C GLN A 468 -3.45 5.09 -25.35
N ARG A 469 -3.27 4.04 -26.16
CA ARG A 469 -4.22 2.92 -26.25
C ARG A 469 -4.37 2.24 -24.89
N LYS A 470 -3.28 2.05 -24.14
CA LYS A 470 -3.29 1.43 -22.81
C LYS A 470 -4.05 2.27 -21.78
N ARG A 471 -3.84 3.59 -21.73
CA ARG A 471 -4.58 4.48 -20.83
C ARG A 471 -6.07 4.52 -21.16
N ILE A 472 -6.43 4.52 -22.44
CA ILE A 472 -7.83 4.47 -22.85
C ILE A 472 -8.47 3.09 -22.59
N LEU A 473 -7.68 2.00 -22.65
CA LEU A 473 -8.12 0.67 -22.25
C LEU A 473 -8.52 0.63 -20.76
N GLU A 474 -7.75 1.25 -19.86
CA GLU A 474 -8.08 1.36 -18.44
C GLU A 474 -9.47 2.04 -18.24
N ALA A 475 -9.71 3.14 -18.95
CA ALA A 475 -11.00 3.84 -18.95
C ALA A 475 -12.15 3.00 -19.56
N PHE A 476 -11.87 2.25 -20.63
CA PHE A 476 -12.83 1.35 -21.25
C PHE A 476 -13.27 0.24 -20.28
N ILE A 477 -12.31 -0.42 -19.63
CA ILE A 477 -12.54 -1.49 -18.65
C ILE A 477 -13.43 -0.99 -17.51
N HIS A 478 -13.12 0.18 -16.95
CA HIS A 478 -13.88 0.76 -15.85
C HIS A 478 -15.35 1.05 -16.23
N GLY A 479 -15.59 1.55 -17.45
CA GLY A 479 -16.94 1.88 -17.91
C GLY A 479 -17.74 0.72 -18.52
N SER A 480 -17.17 -0.48 -18.59
CA SER A 480 -17.80 -1.65 -19.20
C SER A 480 -18.93 -2.22 -18.33
N LYS A 481 -20.11 -2.45 -18.93
CA LYS A 481 -21.25 -3.10 -18.25
C LYS A 481 -21.14 -4.62 -18.23
N ASN A 482 -20.54 -5.20 -19.27
CA ASN A 482 -20.33 -6.63 -19.38
C ASN A 482 -18.83 -6.89 -19.57
N ARG A 483 -18.06 -6.62 -18.51
CA ARG A 483 -16.59 -6.61 -18.51
C ARG A 483 -15.98 -7.82 -19.20
N ILE A 484 -16.48 -9.02 -18.92
CA ILE A 484 -15.95 -10.26 -19.52
C ILE A 484 -16.19 -10.29 -21.03
N ALA A 485 -17.42 -9.99 -21.48
CA ALA A 485 -17.74 -10.03 -22.91
C ALA A 485 -17.00 -8.94 -23.69
N ASP A 486 -16.95 -7.72 -23.14
CA ASP A 486 -16.31 -6.57 -23.78
C ASP A 486 -14.78 -6.78 -23.87
N LEU A 487 -14.15 -7.30 -22.81
CA LEU A 487 -12.73 -7.66 -22.83
C LEU A 487 -12.42 -8.80 -23.80
N ARG A 488 -13.30 -9.81 -23.87
CA ARG A 488 -13.14 -10.95 -24.79
C ARG A 488 -13.20 -10.50 -26.24
N GLU A 489 -14.20 -9.69 -26.57
CA GLU A 489 -14.36 -9.10 -27.89
C GLU A 489 -13.13 -8.27 -28.28
N LEU A 490 -12.64 -7.42 -27.36
CA LEU A 490 -11.45 -6.60 -27.60
C LEU A 490 -10.18 -7.43 -27.78
N PHE A 491 -10.01 -8.51 -27.00
CA PHE A 491 -8.89 -9.44 -27.13
C PHE A 491 -8.85 -10.13 -28.51
N ASP A 492 -10.03 -10.50 -29.02
CA ASP A 492 -10.19 -11.16 -30.32
C ASP A 492 -9.99 -10.18 -31.48
N GLU A 493 -10.54 -8.97 -31.38
CA GLU A 493 -10.35 -7.92 -32.40
C GLU A 493 -8.89 -7.48 -32.51
N LEU A 494 -8.19 -7.32 -31.38
CA LEU A 494 -6.74 -7.07 -31.36
C LEU A 494 -5.95 -8.23 -31.95
N ALA A 495 -6.50 -9.44 -32.00
CA ALA A 495 -5.84 -10.57 -32.64
C ALA A 495 -5.82 -10.52 -34.17
N CYS A 496 -6.63 -9.66 -34.77
CA CYS A 496 -6.64 -9.37 -36.21
C CYS A 496 -5.59 -8.32 -36.62
N GLU A 497 -5.06 -7.54 -35.67
CA GLU A 497 -3.96 -6.60 -35.90
C GLU A 497 -2.65 -7.36 -36.14
N THR A 498 -1.74 -6.76 -36.93
CA THR A 498 -0.39 -7.32 -37.09
C THR A 498 0.33 -7.29 -35.75
N ALA A 499 1.04 -8.37 -35.40
CA ALA A 499 1.78 -8.45 -34.14
C ALA A 499 2.80 -7.31 -34.03
N SER A 500 2.72 -6.57 -32.91
CA SER A 500 3.59 -5.47 -32.52
C SER A 500 3.71 -5.46 -31.01
N MET A 501 4.74 -4.78 -30.49
CA MET A 501 4.92 -4.67 -29.04
C MET A 501 3.71 -3.99 -28.39
N GLU A 502 3.21 -2.91 -29.02
CA GLU A 502 2.06 -2.16 -28.56
C GLU A 502 0.76 -2.99 -28.56
N ARG A 503 0.57 -3.83 -29.57
CA ARG A 503 -0.57 -4.77 -29.62
C ARG A 503 -0.47 -5.79 -28.50
N GLU A 504 0.68 -6.45 -28.33
CA GLU A 504 0.82 -7.48 -27.29
C GLU A 504 0.68 -6.88 -25.89
N GLU A 505 1.17 -5.67 -25.63
CA GLU A 505 0.95 -4.99 -24.35
C GLU A 505 -0.55 -4.87 -23.99
N LEU A 506 -1.39 -4.50 -24.96
CA LEU A 506 -2.84 -4.40 -24.74
C LEU A 506 -3.45 -5.79 -24.49
N ARG A 507 -3.04 -6.80 -25.25
CA ARG A 507 -3.53 -8.17 -25.09
C ARG A 507 -3.07 -8.78 -23.76
N ILE A 508 -1.87 -8.48 -23.29
CA ILE A 508 -1.33 -8.85 -21.98
C ILE A 508 -2.14 -8.18 -20.87
N ALA A 509 -2.43 -6.88 -20.99
CA ALA A 509 -3.26 -6.17 -20.04
C ALA A 509 -4.67 -6.78 -19.95
N ILE A 510 -5.33 -7.01 -21.10
CA ILE A 510 -6.65 -7.63 -21.16
C ILE A 510 -6.64 -9.06 -20.59
N ALA A 511 -5.64 -9.88 -20.93
CA ALA A 511 -5.53 -11.24 -20.42
C ALA A 511 -5.29 -11.27 -18.90
N GLY A 512 -4.58 -10.28 -18.33
CA GLY A 512 -4.44 -10.13 -16.87
C GLY A 512 -5.75 -9.80 -16.15
N GLU A 513 -6.69 -9.18 -16.85
CA GLU A 513 -8.03 -8.83 -16.33
C GLU A 513 -9.05 -9.96 -16.51
N LEU A 514 -8.80 -10.88 -17.44
CA LEU A 514 -9.65 -12.04 -17.70
C LEU A 514 -9.28 -13.19 -16.77
N HIS A 515 -10.28 -13.75 -16.07
CA HIS A 515 -10.07 -14.98 -15.32
C HIS A 515 -9.66 -16.14 -16.26
N PRO A 516 -8.70 -17.02 -15.90
CA PRO A 516 -8.22 -18.15 -16.69
C PRO A 516 -9.27 -18.92 -17.49
N LYS A 517 -10.42 -19.24 -16.86
CA LYS A 517 -11.58 -19.92 -17.50
C LYS A 517 -12.12 -19.27 -18.79
N HIS A 518 -11.83 -17.99 -19.03
CA HIS A 518 -12.25 -17.25 -20.23
C HIS A 518 -11.18 -17.16 -21.31
N LEU A 519 -9.98 -17.69 -21.05
CA LEU A 519 -8.86 -17.74 -21.97
C LEU A 519 -8.60 -19.19 -22.39
N MET A 520 -8.41 -19.42 -23.69
CA MET A 520 -7.97 -20.70 -24.21
C MET A 520 -6.45 -20.82 -24.09
N VAL A 521 -5.95 -22.04 -23.85
CA VAL A 521 -4.51 -22.29 -23.76
C VAL A 521 -3.77 -21.84 -25.03
N THR A 522 -4.37 -22.08 -26.20
CA THR A 522 -3.81 -21.70 -27.51
C THR A 522 -3.70 -20.18 -27.68
N GLU A 523 -4.55 -19.41 -27.02
CA GLU A 523 -4.54 -17.95 -27.07
C GLU A 523 -3.40 -17.36 -26.25
N LEU A 524 -3.19 -17.90 -25.05
CA LEU A 524 -2.05 -17.53 -24.20
C LEU A 524 -0.72 -17.95 -24.83
N GLN A 525 -0.66 -19.16 -25.38
CA GLN A 525 0.51 -19.65 -26.13
C GLN A 525 0.83 -18.72 -27.31
N LYS A 526 -0.18 -18.33 -28.09
CA LYS A 526 0.00 -17.41 -29.22
C LYS A 526 0.42 -16.02 -28.74
N LEU A 527 -0.18 -15.50 -27.67
CA LEU A 527 0.18 -14.20 -27.07
C LEU A 527 1.65 -14.16 -26.66
N LEU A 528 2.13 -15.14 -25.91
CA LEU A 528 3.53 -15.21 -25.49
C LEU A 528 4.48 -15.42 -26.66
N ALA A 529 4.10 -16.26 -27.63
CA ALA A 529 4.90 -16.48 -28.83
C ALA A 529 4.99 -15.22 -29.72
N ASP A 530 3.91 -14.46 -29.87
CA ASP A 530 3.90 -13.20 -30.62
C ASP A 530 4.75 -12.15 -29.87
N PHE A 531 4.62 -12.05 -28.54
CA PHE A 531 5.44 -11.16 -27.70
C PHE A 531 6.94 -11.45 -27.85
N GLU A 532 7.36 -12.71 -27.85
CA GLU A 532 8.76 -13.07 -28.05
C GLU A 532 9.29 -12.80 -29.46
N ARG A 533 8.42 -12.69 -30.47
CA ARG A 533 8.83 -12.34 -31.85
C ARG A 533 8.96 -10.83 -32.06
N THR A 534 8.40 -10.01 -31.17
CA THR A 534 8.51 -8.56 -31.30
C THR A 534 9.93 -8.07 -31.03
N PRO A 535 10.38 -6.99 -31.71
CA PRO A 535 11.74 -6.45 -31.54
C PRO A 535 12.01 -6.00 -30.10
N GLU A 536 13.29 -6.04 -29.73
CA GLU A 536 13.77 -5.56 -28.43
C GLU A 536 13.46 -4.07 -28.22
N ASP A 537 13.05 -3.74 -26.99
CA ASP A 537 13.12 -2.40 -26.44
C ASP A 537 13.69 -2.46 -25.01
N SER A 538 14.02 -1.31 -24.40
CA SER A 538 14.51 -1.25 -23.01
C SER A 538 13.40 -1.45 -21.95
N THR A 539 12.22 -1.88 -22.41
CA THR A 539 10.96 -2.26 -21.77
C THR A 539 10.92 -3.48 -20.86
N ILE A 540 11.26 -3.42 -19.56
CA ILE A 540 11.11 -4.61 -18.69
C ILE A 540 9.78 -4.61 -17.92
N GLY A 541 9.22 -5.80 -17.67
CA GLY A 541 8.09 -6.00 -16.74
C GLY A 541 6.71 -5.86 -17.37
N ARG A 542 6.61 -6.07 -18.69
CA ARG A 542 5.36 -6.03 -19.46
C ARG A 542 4.39 -7.14 -19.04
N LEU A 543 4.91 -8.30 -18.64
CA LEU A 543 4.14 -9.49 -18.21
C LEU A 543 3.73 -9.46 -16.73
N CYS A 544 4.09 -8.42 -15.95
CA CYS A 544 3.77 -8.35 -14.53
C CYS A 544 2.27 -8.46 -14.21
N SER A 545 1.39 -7.98 -15.09
CA SER A 545 -0.06 -8.12 -14.90
C SER A 545 -0.50 -9.59 -14.94
N LEU A 546 0.05 -10.37 -15.89
CA LEU A 546 -0.20 -11.81 -15.99
C LEU A 546 0.40 -12.57 -14.82
N GLU A 547 1.61 -12.21 -14.38
CA GLU A 547 2.23 -12.83 -13.21
C GLU A 547 1.32 -12.69 -11.98
N LYS A 548 0.81 -11.48 -11.72
CA LYS A 548 -0.12 -11.23 -10.60
C LYS A 548 -1.44 -12.00 -10.77
N ALA A 549 -2.02 -11.96 -11.97
CA ALA A 549 -3.30 -12.60 -12.26
C ALA A 549 -3.23 -14.14 -12.07
N PHE A 550 -2.18 -14.77 -12.60
CA PHE A 550 -2.00 -16.22 -12.53
C PHE A 550 -1.41 -16.72 -11.22
N ALA A 551 -0.75 -15.87 -10.43
CA ALA A 551 -0.44 -16.20 -9.04
C ALA A 551 -1.73 -16.35 -8.20
N GLN A 552 -2.75 -15.53 -8.47
CA GLN A 552 -4.05 -15.61 -7.79
C GLN A 552 -4.96 -16.70 -8.37
N ASN A 553 -4.95 -16.87 -9.70
CA ASN A 553 -5.78 -17.83 -10.42
C ASN A 553 -4.90 -18.67 -11.35
N PRO A 554 -4.36 -19.81 -10.88
CA PRO A 554 -3.38 -20.58 -11.66
C PRO A 554 -3.92 -21.11 -12.99
N PHE A 555 -3.11 -21.01 -14.04
CA PHE A 555 -3.42 -21.48 -15.40
C PHE A 555 -2.55 -22.70 -15.74
N SER A 556 -2.90 -23.87 -15.20
CA SER A 556 -2.09 -25.08 -15.35
C SER A 556 -2.15 -25.71 -16.75
N ALA A 557 -3.21 -25.43 -17.52
CA ALA A 557 -3.42 -26.03 -18.84
C ALA A 557 -2.30 -25.73 -19.85
N ILE A 558 -1.53 -24.64 -19.66
CA ILE A 558 -0.37 -24.32 -20.51
C ILE A 558 0.74 -25.38 -20.44
N PHE A 559 0.84 -26.08 -19.31
CA PHE A 559 1.86 -27.09 -19.05
C PHE A 559 1.45 -28.49 -19.50
N GLU A 560 0.29 -28.66 -20.14
CA GLU A 560 -0.15 -29.94 -20.71
C GLU A 560 0.51 -30.25 -22.06
N SER A 561 1.07 -29.24 -22.72
CA SER A 561 1.82 -29.38 -23.97
C SER A 561 3.25 -28.85 -23.83
N PRO A 562 4.25 -29.45 -24.49
CA PRO A 562 5.63 -28.96 -24.44
C PRO A 562 5.75 -27.52 -24.93
N TYR A 563 6.49 -26.66 -24.23
CA TYR A 563 6.69 -25.26 -24.64
C TYR A 563 7.25 -25.13 -26.07
N THR A 564 8.07 -26.09 -26.52
CA THR A 564 8.62 -26.16 -27.88
C THR A 564 7.56 -26.25 -28.98
N SER A 565 6.34 -26.68 -28.66
CA SER A 565 5.25 -26.81 -29.63
C SER A 565 4.64 -25.47 -30.06
N TRP A 566 4.83 -24.41 -29.27
CA TRP A 566 4.21 -23.11 -29.52
C TRP A 566 5.19 -21.93 -29.40
N ARG A 567 6.25 -22.07 -28.61
CA ARG A 567 7.23 -21.01 -28.37
C ARG A 567 8.22 -20.89 -29.54
N PRO A 568 8.56 -19.66 -30.00
CA PRO A 568 9.63 -19.47 -30.98
C PRO A 568 10.99 -19.92 -30.42
N SER A 569 11.95 -20.23 -31.30
CA SER A 569 13.29 -20.64 -30.87
C SER A 569 13.93 -19.59 -29.94
N PRO A 570 14.52 -19.99 -28.79
CA PRO A 570 14.93 -19.13 -27.66
C PRO A 570 16.17 -18.26 -27.96
N SER A 571 16.06 -17.45 -29.00
CA SER A 571 17.08 -16.52 -29.48
C SER A 571 16.59 -15.07 -29.47
N SER A 572 15.41 -14.81 -28.89
CA SER A 572 14.85 -13.47 -28.78
C SER A 572 15.18 -12.82 -27.43
N SER A 573 15.23 -11.50 -27.43
CA SER A 573 15.54 -10.67 -26.27
C SER A 573 14.51 -10.78 -25.14
N ASN A 574 13.26 -11.09 -25.47
CA ASN A 574 12.14 -11.12 -24.53
C ASN A 574 11.97 -12.48 -23.82
N SER A 575 12.75 -13.49 -24.22
CA SER A 575 12.67 -14.84 -23.65
C SER A 575 12.86 -14.91 -22.13
N PRO A 576 13.77 -14.14 -21.49
CA PRO A 576 13.92 -14.18 -20.03
C PRO A 576 12.65 -13.76 -19.27
N GLU A 577 11.86 -12.83 -19.81
CA GLU A 577 10.62 -12.40 -19.14
C GLU A 577 9.54 -13.47 -19.23
N VAL A 578 9.44 -14.16 -20.37
CA VAL A 578 8.55 -15.32 -20.53
C VAL A 578 8.99 -16.49 -19.64
N ASP A 579 10.29 -16.74 -19.51
CA ASP A 579 10.83 -17.77 -18.62
C ASP A 579 10.42 -17.50 -17.17
N ARG A 580 10.58 -16.24 -16.71
CA ARG A 580 10.15 -15.83 -15.37
C ARG A 580 8.65 -15.98 -15.14
N LEU A 581 7.83 -15.60 -16.13
CA LEU A 581 6.37 -15.78 -16.05
C LEU A 581 6.01 -17.27 -15.93
N LEU A 582 6.58 -18.13 -16.77
CA LEU A 582 6.31 -19.56 -16.76
C LEU A 582 6.72 -20.21 -15.43
N ASP A 583 7.86 -19.81 -14.85
CA ASP A 583 8.32 -20.30 -13.53
C ASP A 583 7.31 -19.95 -12.43
N LYS A 584 6.88 -18.69 -12.35
CA LYS A 584 5.86 -18.25 -11.38
C LYS A 584 4.51 -18.93 -11.58
N MET A 585 4.08 -19.08 -12.83
CA MET A 585 2.83 -19.77 -13.18
C MET A 585 2.87 -21.26 -12.77
N LEU A 586 4.02 -21.91 -12.96
CA LEU A 586 4.22 -23.30 -12.58
C LEU A 586 4.18 -23.44 -11.05
N ALA A 587 4.91 -22.60 -10.33
CA ALA A 587 4.90 -22.56 -8.87
C ALA A 587 3.48 -22.39 -8.30
N ALA A 588 2.73 -21.42 -8.83
CA ALA A 588 1.34 -21.19 -8.43
C ALA A 588 0.42 -22.38 -8.74
N SER A 589 0.61 -23.02 -9.91
CA SER A 589 -0.15 -24.22 -10.29
C SER A 589 0.10 -25.39 -9.35
N ILE A 590 1.37 -25.64 -8.97
CA ILE A 590 1.78 -26.68 -8.04
C ILE A 590 1.11 -26.49 -6.67
N LEU A 591 1.15 -25.26 -6.14
CA LEU A 591 0.61 -24.95 -4.81
C LEU A 591 -0.92 -25.02 -4.74
N SER A 592 -1.59 -24.85 -5.88
CA SER A 592 -3.06 -24.85 -5.95
C SER A 592 -3.70 -26.22 -6.15
N ASP A 593 -2.98 -27.18 -6.75
CA ASP A 593 -3.53 -28.49 -7.10
C ASP A 593 -3.35 -29.49 -5.94
N GLN A 594 -4.44 -29.73 -5.20
CA GLN A 594 -4.43 -30.63 -4.04
C GLN A 594 -4.30 -32.11 -4.42
N GLU A 595 -4.66 -32.48 -5.66
CA GLU A 595 -4.61 -33.85 -6.18
C GLU A 595 -3.40 -34.07 -7.11
N LEU A 596 -2.42 -33.17 -7.06
CA LEU A 596 -1.22 -33.25 -7.88
C LEU A 596 -0.41 -34.51 -7.54
N THR A 597 -0.19 -35.34 -8.56
CA THR A 597 0.66 -36.55 -8.50
C THR A 597 2.08 -36.25 -8.96
N GLY A 598 3.05 -37.10 -8.56
CA GLY A 598 4.44 -36.98 -9.02
C GLY A 598 4.60 -37.03 -10.55
N GLU A 599 3.79 -37.84 -11.24
CA GLU A 599 3.79 -37.95 -12.71
C GLU A 599 3.32 -36.65 -13.39
N LYS A 600 2.23 -36.07 -12.89
CA LYS A 600 1.67 -34.82 -13.42
C LYS A 600 2.60 -33.64 -13.16
N LEU A 601 3.16 -33.56 -11.96
CA LEU A 601 4.19 -32.57 -11.60
C LEU A 601 5.39 -32.67 -12.54
N TRP A 602 5.92 -33.87 -12.73
CA TRP A 602 7.06 -34.08 -13.62
C TRP A 602 6.74 -33.69 -15.07
N ARG A 603 5.56 -34.04 -15.58
CA ARG A 603 5.11 -33.62 -16.91
C ARG A 603 5.07 -32.10 -17.05
N TRP A 604 4.51 -31.38 -16.09
CA TRP A 604 4.47 -29.91 -16.11
C TRP A 604 5.86 -29.28 -16.10
N VAL A 605 6.76 -29.84 -15.29
CA VAL A 605 8.16 -29.42 -15.20
C VAL A 605 8.90 -29.64 -16.53
N VAL A 606 8.69 -30.76 -17.22
CA VAL A 606 9.32 -31.02 -18.51
C VAL A 606 8.77 -30.08 -19.58
N ASN A 607 7.46 -29.82 -19.53
CA ASN A 607 6.77 -29.00 -20.53
C ASN A 607 7.02 -27.49 -20.40
N SER A 608 7.52 -27.01 -19.27
CA SER A 608 7.67 -25.57 -18.98
C SER A 608 9.01 -24.95 -19.36
N ARG A 609 10.08 -25.74 -19.58
CA ARG A 609 11.45 -25.21 -19.66
C ARG A 609 12.36 -25.83 -20.70
N GLN A 610 13.27 -25.00 -21.24
CA GLN A 610 14.27 -25.41 -22.21
C GLN A 610 15.39 -26.25 -21.64
N TYR A 611 15.76 -26.02 -20.38
CA TYR A 611 16.72 -26.84 -19.68
C TYR A 611 16.19 -27.13 -18.27
N ILE A 612 16.07 -28.40 -17.94
CA ILE A 612 15.96 -28.97 -16.60
C ILE A 612 17.24 -28.66 -15.80
N TRP A 613 18.39 -28.51 -16.48
CA TRP A 613 19.69 -28.22 -15.88
C TRP A 613 20.22 -26.81 -16.25
N HIS A 614 19.94 -25.79 -15.44
CA HIS A 614 20.54 -24.46 -15.61
C HIS A 614 21.04 -23.89 -14.27
N ASN A 615 22.34 -23.51 -14.23
CA ASN A 615 23.03 -23.02 -13.03
C ASN A 615 22.98 -21.49 -12.86
N ASN A 616 22.42 -20.75 -13.82
CA ASN A 616 22.28 -19.30 -13.78
C ASN A 616 20.77 -18.99 -13.86
N ASP A 617 20.16 -18.76 -12.68
CA ASP A 617 18.74 -18.56 -12.29
C ASP A 617 17.65 -18.27 -13.34
N PRO A 618 16.44 -18.86 -13.17
CA PRO A 618 15.36 -18.23 -12.37
C PRO A 618 14.46 -19.16 -11.50
N ASP A 619 14.77 -20.44 -11.32
CA ASP A 619 13.84 -21.46 -10.76
C ASP A 619 13.61 -21.41 -9.22
N GLU A 620 13.75 -20.25 -8.56
CA GLU A 620 13.58 -20.17 -7.10
C GLU A 620 12.13 -20.47 -6.68
N GLU A 621 11.14 -19.97 -7.42
CA GLU A 621 9.72 -20.10 -7.06
C GLU A 621 9.23 -21.53 -7.31
N THR A 622 9.53 -22.12 -8.48
CA THR A 622 9.17 -23.53 -8.74
C THR A 622 9.83 -24.46 -7.74
N ARG A 623 11.12 -24.28 -7.43
CA ARG A 623 11.82 -25.10 -6.43
C ARG A 623 11.17 -25.01 -5.05
N ALA A 624 10.84 -23.79 -4.61
CA ALA A 624 10.15 -23.58 -3.34
C ALA A 624 8.76 -24.24 -3.33
N ALA A 625 8.01 -24.16 -4.44
CA ALA A 625 6.71 -24.80 -4.57
C ALA A 625 6.79 -26.33 -4.56
N VAL A 626 7.77 -26.92 -5.26
CA VAL A 626 8.05 -28.36 -5.22
C VAL A 626 8.41 -28.79 -3.80
N GLY A 627 9.28 -28.05 -3.11
CA GLY A 627 9.64 -28.32 -1.72
C GLY A 627 8.41 -28.37 -0.80
N LYS A 628 7.53 -27.37 -0.88
CA LYS A 628 6.25 -27.36 -0.14
C LYS A 628 5.33 -28.53 -0.52
N TRP A 629 5.28 -28.90 -1.80
CA TRP A 629 4.49 -30.05 -2.23
C TRP A 629 5.02 -31.37 -1.66
N LEU A 630 6.32 -31.49 -1.38
CA LEU A 630 6.94 -32.67 -0.79
C LEU A 630 6.73 -32.79 0.75
N GLU A 631 6.47 -31.69 1.46
CA GLU A 631 6.28 -31.68 2.94
C GLU A 631 5.25 -32.69 3.49
N PRO A 632 4.09 -32.95 2.84
CA PRO A 632 3.06 -33.84 3.39
C PRO A 632 3.43 -35.33 3.48
N GLY A 633 4.60 -35.76 2.99
CA GLY A 633 5.20 -37.04 3.37
C GLY A 633 5.85 -37.85 2.25
N GLN A 634 6.57 -38.89 2.68
CA GLN A 634 7.43 -39.82 1.91
C GLN A 634 6.82 -40.40 0.62
N HIS A 635 5.49 -40.50 0.53
CA HIS A 635 4.81 -41.00 -0.66
C HIS A 635 5.04 -40.10 -1.89
N ARG A 636 5.00 -38.77 -1.71
CA ARG A 636 5.17 -37.79 -2.79
C ARG A 636 6.61 -37.75 -3.32
N GLU A 637 7.59 -37.91 -2.43
CA GLU A 637 8.99 -38.06 -2.84
C GLU A 637 9.20 -39.28 -3.74
N SER A 638 8.61 -40.42 -3.35
CA SER A 638 8.69 -41.67 -4.09
C SER A 638 8.02 -41.53 -5.46
N GLU A 639 6.82 -40.96 -5.53
CA GLU A 639 6.09 -40.74 -6.79
C GLU A 639 6.86 -39.86 -7.78
N LEU A 640 7.40 -38.72 -7.31
CA LEU A 640 8.14 -37.80 -8.17
C LEU A 640 9.44 -38.44 -8.68
N PHE A 641 10.15 -39.17 -7.82
CA PHE A 641 11.38 -39.85 -8.22
C PHE A 641 11.10 -40.98 -9.24
N GLU A 642 10.03 -41.74 -9.04
CA GLU A 642 9.58 -42.77 -9.99
C GLU A 642 9.18 -42.15 -11.34
N ALA A 643 8.47 -41.03 -11.34
CA ALA A 643 8.11 -40.31 -12.56
C ALA A 643 9.34 -39.82 -13.35
N ILE A 644 10.35 -39.27 -12.65
CA ILE A 644 11.62 -38.86 -13.27
C ILE A 644 12.29 -40.08 -13.91
N LEU A 645 12.43 -41.18 -13.15
CA LEU A 645 13.07 -42.41 -13.65
C LEU A 645 12.37 -43.00 -14.87
N ALA A 646 11.04 -43.05 -14.84
CA ALA A 646 10.23 -43.62 -15.93
C ALA A 646 10.39 -42.84 -17.26
N SER A 647 10.75 -41.56 -17.18
CA SER A 647 10.98 -40.73 -18.37
C SER A 647 12.38 -40.85 -18.97
N LEU A 648 13.35 -41.43 -18.25
CA LEU A 648 14.76 -41.46 -18.66
C LEU A 648 15.10 -42.73 -19.45
N ASN A 649 15.87 -42.58 -20.54
CA ASN A 649 16.36 -43.72 -21.32
C ASN A 649 17.45 -44.50 -20.55
N ALA A 650 17.40 -45.84 -20.65
CA ALA A 650 18.25 -46.78 -19.92
C ALA A 650 19.74 -46.67 -20.26
N GLU A 651 20.09 -46.22 -21.47
CA GLU A 651 21.49 -46.19 -21.93
C GLU A 651 22.27 -44.96 -21.48
N THR A 652 21.63 -43.82 -21.20
CA THR A 652 22.33 -42.54 -20.93
C THR A 652 21.73 -41.65 -19.84
N GLY A 653 20.45 -41.82 -19.47
CA GLY A 653 19.73 -40.86 -18.63
C GLY A 653 19.57 -41.23 -17.16
N ILE A 654 19.51 -42.51 -16.81
CA ILE A 654 19.13 -42.93 -15.45
C ILE A 654 20.14 -42.45 -14.40
N TYR A 655 21.44 -42.39 -14.72
CA TYR A 655 22.49 -41.88 -13.83
C TYR A 655 22.35 -40.38 -13.45
N CYS A 656 21.39 -39.67 -14.03
CA CYS A 656 21.14 -38.24 -13.79
C CYS A 656 19.85 -37.98 -13.02
N ALA A 657 19.04 -39.02 -12.72
CA ALA A 657 17.73 -38.88 -12.07
C ALA A 657 17.83 -38.23 -10.68
N ASP A 658 18.88 -38.57 -9.95
CA ASP A 658 19.18 -38.10 -8.60
C ASP A 658 19.54 -36.61 -8.59
N GLN A 659 20.29 -36.15 -9.59
CA GLN A 659 20.64 -34.75 -9.78
C GLN A 659 19.48 -33.92 -10.30
N ILE A 660 18.65 -34.48 -11.19
CA ILE A 660 17.39 -33.85 -11.65
C ILE A 660 16.47 -33.62 -10.45
N TYR A 661 16.32 -34.63 -9.60
CA TYR A 661 15.55 -34.50 -8.36
C TYR A 661 16.12 -33.41 -7.45
N LEU A 662 17.44 -33.44 -7.18
CA LEU A 662 18.10 -32.44 -6.34
C LEU A 662 17.89 -31.01 -6.87
N SER A 663 18.01 -30.82 -8.19
CA SER A 663 17.80 -29.50 -8.81
C SER A 663 16.38 -28.97 -8.62
N LEU A 664 15.41 -29.87 -8.58
CA LEU A 664 13.98 -29.57 -8.46
C LEU A 664 13.52 -29.36 -7.02
N SER A 665 13.96 -30.20 -6.09
CA SER A 665 13.52 -30.16 -4.69
C SER A 665 14.46 -29.35 -3.79
N GLY A 666 15.69 -29.08 -4.25
CA GLY A 666 16.75 -28.46 -3.43
C GLY A 666 17.37 -29.41 -2.39
N HIS A 667 16.89 -30.65 -2.30
CA HIS A 667 17.41 -31.66 -1.38
C HIS A 667 17.46 -33.05 -2.03
N TRP A 668 18.22 -33.96 -1.43
CA TRP A 668 18.24 -35.35 -1.87
C TRP A 668 16.97 -36.09 -1.43
N PRO A 669 16.52 -37.14 -2.14
CA PRO A 669 15.45 -38.00 -1.66
C PRO A 669 15.79 -38.54 -0.26
N SER A 670 14.80 -38.65 0.63
CA SER A 670 15.03 -39.16 1.98
C SER A 670 15.49 -40.63 1.98
N GLU A 671 16.24 -41.04 3.02
CA GLU A 671 16.70 -42.43 3.18
C GLU A 671 15.53 -43.42 3.15
N SER A 672 14.39 -43.03 3.72
CA SER A 672 13.15 -43.81 3.73
C SER A 672 12.55 -43.98 2.31
N THR A 673 12.59 -42.95 1.46
CA THR A 673 12.18 -43.03 0.05
C THR A 673 13.09 -43.99 -0.71
N LEU A 674 14.41 -43.88 -0.51
CA LEU A 674 15.39 -44.78 -1.13
C LEU A 674 15.17 -46.24 -0.70
N GLN A 675 14.89 -46.51 0.58
CA GLN A 675 14.54 -47.85 1.08
C GLN A 675 13.24 -48.40 0.46
N THR A 676 12.24 -47.54 0.27
CA THR A 676 10.97 -47.93 -0.36
C THR A 676 11.19 -48.38 -1.80
N LEU A 677 12.00 -47.62 -2.56
CA LEU A 677 12.38 -47.98 -3.92
C LEU A 677 13.24 -49.25 -3.96
N LEU A 678 14.18 -49.40 -3.02
CA LEU A 678 15.03 -50.59 -2.88
C LEU A 678 14.20 -51.85 -2.60
N SER A 679 13.15 -51.76 -1.78
CA SER A 679 12.26 -52.89 -1.50
C SER A 679 11.46 -53.34 -2.74
N LYS A 680 11.06 -52.41 -3.62
CA LYS A 680 10.44 -52.73 -4.93
C LYS A 680 11.40 -53.44 -5.88
N VAL A 681 12.69 -53.09 -5.85
CA VAL A 681 13.75 -53.80 -6.60
C VAL A 681 13.98 -55.21 -6.04
N LYS A 682 13.96 -55.36 -4.71
CA LYS A 682 14.05 -56.66 -4.02
C LYS A 682 12.87 -57.57 -4.39
N SER A 683 11.66 -57.02 -4.56
CA SER A 683 10.45 -57.78 -4.89
C SER A 683 10.25 -58.12 -6.37
N GLY A 684 11.20 -57.81 -7.25
CA GLY A 684 11.13 -58.13 -8.69
C GLY A 684 10.20 -57.23 -9.52
N ASN A 685 9.64 -56.16 -8.94
CA ASN A 685 8.67 -55.30 -9.61
C ASN A 685 9.30 -54.20 -10.50
N ALA A 686 10.63 -54.20 -10.66
CA ALA A 686 11.39 -53.19 -11.40
C ALA A 686 12.59 -53.77 -12.19
N GLU A 687 12.49 -55.00 -12.70
CA GLU A 687 13.60 -55.73 -13.34
C GLU A 687 14.29 -54.95 -14.48
N ASN A 688 13.55 -54.19 -15.28
CA ASN A 688 14.10 -53.44 -16.42
C ASN A 688 14.89 -52.17 -16.03
N ILE A 689 14.69 -51.64 -14.81
CA ILE A 689 15.28 -50.36 -14.33
C ILE A 689 16.25 -50.62 -13.16
N ALA A 690 16.22 -51.84 -12.58
CA ALA A 690 17.00 -52.26 -11.42
C ALA A 690 18.51 -51.98 -11.51
N PRO A 691 19.22 -52.26 -12.63
CA PRO A 691 20.67 -52.02 -12.70
C PRO A 691 21.05 -50.55 -12.49
N ALA A 692 20.26 -49.64 -13.03
CA ALA A 692 20.55 -48.22 -13.02
C ALA A 692 20.09 -47.55 -11.72
N LEU A 693 18.97 -48.00 -11.15
CA LEU A 693 18.55 -47.67 -9.78
C LEU A 693 19.62 -48.06 -8.75
N LEU A 694 20.14 -49.29 -8.84
CA LEU A 694 21.19 -49.79 -7.95
C LEU A 694 22.48 -48.96 -8.09
N ALA A 695 22.82 -48.50 -9.28
CA ALA A 695 23.99 -47.64 -9.47
C ALA A 695 23.85 -46.26 -8.79
N ILE A 696 22.65 -45.65 -8.83
CA ILE A 696 22.35 -44.41 -8.10
C ILE A 696 22.45 -44.65 -6.58
N PHE A 697 21.85 -45.74 -6.10
CA PHE A 697 21.89 -46.10 -4.68
C PHE A 697 23.31 -46.36 -4.20
N VAL A 698 24.16 -47.03 -4.99
CA VAL A 698 25.58 -47.20 -4.69
C VAL A 698 26.31 -45.86 -4.59
N GLN A 699 26.06 -44.93 -5.51
CA GLN A 699 26.67 -43.60 -5.45
C GLN A 699 26.24 -42.81 -4.20
N LYS A 700 24.98 -42.96 -3.78
CA LYS A 700 24.46 -42.35 -2.54
C LYS A 700 25.01 -42.98 -1.28
N ALA A 701 25.01 -44.30 -1.19
CA ALA A 701 25.56 -45.05 -0.07
C ALA A 701 27.05 -44.73 0.15
N ARG A 702 27.82 -44.55 -0.93
CA ARG A 702 29.20 -44.06 -0.85
C ARG A 702 29.33 -42.69 -0.18
N GLN A 703 28.43 -41.76 -0.48
CA GLN A 703 28.43 -40.42 0.14
C GLN A 703 28.01 -40.46 1.61
N ALA A 704 27.10 -41.35 1.98
CA ALA A 704 26.63 -41.54 3.36
C ALA A 704 27.63 -42.30 4.26
N GLN A 705 28.67 -42.91 3.67
CA GLN A 705 29.70 -43.71 4.34
C GLN A 705 29.15 -44.93 5.10
N SER A 706 30.03 -45.74 5.69
CA SER A 706 29.72 -47.03 6.34
C SER A 706 28.83 -46.95 7.58
N GLU A 707 28.41 -45.75 7.99
CA GLU A 707 27.57 -45.50 9.16
C GLU A 707 26.07 -45.47 8.85
N SER A 708 25.66 -45.43 7.57
CA SER A 708 24.25 -45.44 7.17
C SER A 708 23.68 -46.85 7.02
N THR A 709 22.45 -47.05 7.51
CA THR A 709 21.67 -48.30 7.33
C THR A 709 21.48 -48.66 5.85
N LEU A 710 21.28 -47.66 4.99
CA LEU A 710 21.17 -47.82 3.55
C LEU A 710 22.42 -48.45 2.92
N PHE A 711 23.63 -48.15 3.43
CA PHE A 711 24.88 -48.69 2.89
C PHE A 711 24.92 -50.22 2.99
N TRP A 712 24.60 -50.74 4.18
CA TRP A 712 24.62 -52.18 4.44
C TRP A 712 23.48 -52.91 3.72
N GLU A 713 22.29 -52.30 3.62
CA GLU A 713 21.18 -52.89 2.87
C GLU A 713 21.46 -53.04 1.37
N ILE A 714 22.22 -52.11 0.78
CA ILE A 714 22.65 -52.17 -0.62
C ILE A 714 23.80 -53.16 -0.77
N TYR A 715 24.74 -53.20 0.18
CA TYR A 715 25.83 -54.17 0.19
C TYR A 715 25.28 -55.61 0.18
N GLU A 716 24.37 -55.94 1.10
CA GLU A 716 23.73 -57.27 1.16
C GLU A 716 22.99 -57.62 -0.13
N LEU A 717 22.27 -56.67 -0.72
CA LEU A 717 21.53 -56.88 -1.97
C LEU A 717 22.44 -57.17 -3.17
N LEU A 718 23.61 -56.53 -3.22
CA LEU A 718 24.58 -56.69 -4.31
C LEU A 718 25.46 -57.93 -4.12
N GLU A 719 25.76 -58.30 -2.88
CA GLU A 719 26.49 -59.53 -2.55
C GLU A 719 25.71 -60.78 -2.99
N ASP A 720 24.39 -60.77 -2.85
CA ASP A 720 23.50 -61.85 -3.26
C ASP A 720 23.24 -61.92 -4.78
N ARG A 721 23.77 -60.98 -5.58
CA ARG A 721 23.51 -60.86 -7.03
C ARG A 721 24.80 -60.70 -7.85
N PRO A 722 25.41 -61.82 -8.30
CA PRO A 722 26.71 -61.80 -8.99
C PRO A 722 26.71 -61.01 -10.31
N GLU A 723 25.55 -60.81 -10.94
CA GLU A 723 25.38 -59.94 -12.11
C GLU A 723 25.67 -58.45 -11.84
N TYR A 724 25.73 -58.01 -10.57
CA TYR A 724 26.05 -56.64 -10.17
C TYR A 724 27.41 -56.49 -9.48
N ALA A 725 28.34 -57.43 -9.70
CA ALA A 725 29.67 -57.42 -9.08
C ALA A 725 30.43 -56.09 -9.29
N ASP A 726 30.27 -55.44 -10.44
CA ASP A 726 30.88 -54.13 -10.74
C ASP A 726 30.33 -53.01 -9.83
N LEU A 727 29.04 -53.06 -9.48
CA LEU A 727 28.41 -52.10 -8.57
C LEU A 727 28.85 -52.33 -7.12
N LEU A 728 29.02 -53.59 -6.71
CA LEU A 728 29.56 -53.95 -5.39
C LEU A 728 31.02 -53.48 -5.23
N ALA A 729 31.83 -53.65 -6.28
CA ALA A 729 33.19 -53.13 -6.32
C ALA A 729 33.19 -51.59 -6.25
N ARG A 730 32.25 -50.92 -6.93
CA ARG A 730 32.10 -49.46 -6.86
C ARG A 730 31.65 -48.98 -5.48
N LEU A 731 30.82 -49.72 -4.75
CA LEU A 731 30.37 -49.35 -3.39
C LEU A 731 31.53 -49.36 -2.37
N THR A 732 32.50 -50.24 -2.59
CA THR A 732 33.59 -50.56 -1.64
C THR A 732 34.94 -49.92 -1.96
N THR A 733 35.03 -49.14 -3.06
CA THR A 733 36.25 -48.46 -3.52
C THR A 733 36.26 -46.96 -3.19
N THR A 734 37.42 -46.40 -2.82
CA THR A 734 37.59 -44.98 -2.44
C THR A 734 37.79 -44.07 -3.66
N ASP A 735 37.44 -42.78 -3.55
CA ASP A 735 37.26 -41.80 -4.65
C ASP A 735 38.48 -41.50 -5.56
N ALA A 736 39.64 -42.11 -5.34
CA ALA A 736 40.85 -41.83 -6.12
C ALA A 736 40.84 -42.42 -7.55
N GLU A 737 39.91 -43.32 -7.89
CA GLU A 737 39.96 -44.12 -9.14
C GLU A 737 38.79 -43.89 -10.13
N TYR A 738 37.78 -43.05 -9.83
CA TYR A 738 36.66 -42.80 -10.74
C TYR A 738 36.58 -41.33 -11.21
N GLY A 739 36.43 -41.16 -12.54
CA GLY A 739 36.59 -39.92 -13.29
C GLY A 739 35.73 -38.72 -12.88
N LYS A 740 36.18 -37.53 -13.29
CA LYS A 740 35.71 -36.21 -12.84
C LYS A 740 34.20 -35.96 -13.10
N PRO A 741 33.55 -35.08 -12.28
CA PRO A 741 32.16 -34.65 -12.43
C PRO A 741 31.75 -34.02 -13.79
N SER A 742 32.70 -33.74 -14.68
CA SER A 742 32.46 -33.11 -15.98
C SER A 742 31.78 -34.03 -17.00
N ASP A 743 32.02 -35.34 -16.94
CA ASP A 743 31.46 -36.29 -17.91
C ASP A 743 29.98 -36.59 -17.64
N LEU A 744 29.60 -36.65 -16.36
CA LEU A 744 28.20 -36.78 -15.92
C LEU A 744 27.34 -35.59 -16.35
N ARG A 745 27.89 -34.36 -16.34
CA ARG A 745 27.17 -33.16 -16.82
C ARG A 745 26.90 -33.20 -18.32
N ASN A 746 27.83 -33.71 -19.12
CA ASN A 746 27.66 -33.83 -20.57
C ASN A 746 26.68 -34.95 -20.91
N GLN A 747 26.71 -36.06 -20.17
CA GLN A 747 25.73 -37.14 -20.28
C GLN A 747 24.31 -36.69 -19.88
N ALA A 748 24.19 -35.91 -18.79
CA ALA A 748 22.94 -35.29 -18.36
C ALA A 748 22.33 -34.38 -19.44
N ARG A 749 23.14 -33.50 -20.03
CA ARG A 749 22.72 -32.63 -21.16
C ARG A 749 22.26 -33.43 -22.38
N THR A 750 22.90 -34.57 -22.65
CA THR A 750 22.55 -35.44 -23.78
C THR A 750 21.22 -36.16 -23.52
N ALA A 751 21.04 -36.70 -22.31
CA ALA A 751 19.78 -37.34 -21.89
C ALA A 751 18.61 -36.35 -21.86
N GLU A 752 18.87 -35.12 -21.44
CA GLU A 752 17.91 -34.01 -21.43
C GLU A 752 17.45 -33.61 -22.84
N GLN A 753 18.35 -33.65 -23.85
CA GLN A 753 17.98 -33.44 -25.25
C GLN A 753 17.12 -34.57 -25.79
N GLN A 754 17.36 -35.82 -25.37
CA GLN A 754 16.58 -36.99 -25.77
C GLN A 754 15.18 -37.02 -25.13
N LEU A 755 15.05 -36.59 -23.86
CA LEU A 755 13.77 -36.44 -23.15
C LEU A 755 12.77 -35.51 -23.84
N LYS A 756 13.26 -34.61 -24.71
CA LYS A 756 12.48 -33.57 -25.38
C LYS A 756 12.15 -33.88 -26.85
N GLN A 757 12.71 -34.97 -27.39
CA GLN A 757 12.38 -35.53 -28.70
C GLN A 757 11.29 -36.58 -28.54
#